data_AF-A0A9D1EXH5-F1
#
_entry.id   AF-A0A9D1EXH5-F1
#
_cell.length_a   1.000
_cell.length_b   1.000
_cell.length_c   1.000
_cell.angle_alpha   90.00
_cell.angle_beta   90.00
_cell.angle_gamma   90.00
#
_symmetry.space_group_name_H-M   'P 1'
#
loop_
_entity.id
_entity.type
_entity.pdbx_description
1 polymer ?
#
loop_
_entity_poly.entity_id
_entity_poly.type
_entity_poly.pdbx_seq_one_letter_code
_entity_poly.pdbx_strand_id
1 'polypeptide(L)'
;PIFQYKYVGLTNNAEAEMFHGFYLSYGQLTDSCVVPYPSKMENYTFVHTLEYGMTEDYYLKDVSFGASLFNEQSLNRGDSGYDPYNDYGSYFTGFDYSYQGKYREYGEFNGADLGWNIADSVFYWLGYFDAVPVVGSVTSVLGQIYSTVSLGKGWIDFAVDTYNAVEGEIKSTENKLTATCYYQNRDDQLKYYKDEKGNPVLTKTATLVVDSGTEKSIWYGVGDNVTAYFSIGHSALNGKIPNHTRFTNQLGLQIVSSNNDEVVAAGSTIISDSLREQETKTLTLDESSDIYMLPEGGDKFTFDAEFASDYNIQFDTDSNVDVIVNGQTYHGKNFDIDVSVRSGERIDITIAGNEKGIHTPISVTPSTNLTGMNIPGNEYYLLKTNELSGVTSLTTSNANIVISGFYIKGDDGLILYDEYGSITETNEISYPFPDDESYYIVLHNKTGSSKSDISINIAEIPTITEGNPKSLELLSNYSYYEFRTGSTGGRYVQTVSGTETDDLRYKVLNQNFDPITNGYSYVDGEYIMSFSPNTTYYIAIISDKKDTASVTINRESKAYQWQISGGKFGNGYITYDREIYAPRGTSYILEFLVNGIVVDTNYYSEDDVHNYFGGYDISVNQSGVLNIPSSTPVRGSGITVYAKYNNEASYDHSLKLIPDFADKLNVITKNMESTLGFSVSVPKYVKTVHYTLSVGGKEASFTRSISNYKAVNYITEDIQSNYNTMGYSGIGNITITIDRLDVVTAVNSTYSYNCNYSAQVHNLFGGGDGSASNPFTLSCYRHLNNMRKAVKNSRLDYNFKMTSDILMKQTETNYYWDAWWELIPATFYGVFDGNGYQIRRLNLVMPTDGSTIDSYYGLFRINRGTIKNLKLYEGGTNTYKQMGQDTTKTIYVGMIAGKNYGTITNCTYESGKFNMCFFAPNVYSGGIAGYNNGKINNCSVQIYSLDGYGHKGGIVGYNASSGTITGCKVEGLLSARYSPDEIERTNQYSVGGIVGINYGKVTNNKNYATLRYVSCGNEGDSRVLQPRIGQIIGSNYGTYSGNTCSGSVDKGVLKTVTWTTGILWWKETHTHNQAQYVSSGIYGYNG
;
A
#
# COMPACT_ATOMS: atom_id res chain seq x y z
N PRO A 1 45.11 -3.19 67.90
CA PRO A 1 46.21 -3.60 68.81
C PRO A 1 47.44 -2.69 68.64
N ILE A 2 47.44 -1.55 69.36
CA ILE A 2 48.48 -0.48 69.31
C ILE A 2 49.70 -0.78 70.20
N PHE A 3 49.62 -1.84 71.00
CA PHE A 3 50.48 -2.05 72.16
C PHE A 3 51.24 -3.36 72.01
N GLN A 4 52.37 -3.36 71.30
CA GLN A 4 53.28 -4.53 71.22
C GLN A 4 54.77 -4.13 71.24
N TYR A 5 55.11 -3.05 71.93
CA TYR A 5 56.52 -2.72 72.16
C TYR A 5 56.91 -2.80 73.65
N LYS A 6 56.01 -2.43 74.57
CA LYS A 6 56.15 -2.65 76.02
C LYS A 6 54.83 -2.87 76.75
N TYR A 7 53.78 -3.24 76.04
CA TYR A 7 52.45 -3.50 76.59
C TYR A 7 51.83 -4.59 75.70
N VAL A 8 50.78 -5.26 76.17
CA VAL A 8 49.93 -6.17 75.38
C VAL A 8 48.49 -5.76 75.57
N GLY A 9 47.78 -5.52 74.48
CA GLY A 9 46.32 -5.40 74.51
C GLY A 9 45.69 -6.78 74.51
N LEU A 10 44.89 -7.10 75.53
CA LEU A 10 44.15 -8.35 75.65
C LEU A 10 42.67 -8.03 75.44
N THR A 11 42.03 -8.67 74.46
CA THR A 11 40.59 -8.51 74.25
C THR A 11 39.82 -9.48 75.15
N ASN A 12 38.57 -9.15 75.48
CA ASN A 12 37.70 -9.99 76.31
C ASN A 12 37.47 -11.41 75.76
N ASN A 13 37.72 -11.63 74.47
CA ASN A 13 37.55 -12.92 73.81
C ASN A 13 38.88 -13.71 73.67
N ALA A 14 40.01 -13.15 74.09
CA ALA A 14 41.31 -13.82 74.01
C ALA A 14 41.57 -14.65 75.28
N GLU A 15 41.98 -15.91 75.10
CA GLU A 15 42.33 -16.82 76.20
C GLU A 15 43.86 -17.00 76.38
N ALA A 16 44.64 -16.59 75.39
CA ALA A 16 46.08 -16.55 75.45
C ALA A 16 46.66 -15.69 74.31
N GLU A 17 47.82 -15.08 74.55
CA GLU A 17 48.56 -14.31 73.55
C GLU A 17 50.07 -14.57 73.63
N MET A 18 50.72 -14.56 72.47
CA MET A 18 52.17 -14.75 72.39
C MET A 18 52.87 -13.39 72.46
N PHE A 19 53.72 -13.20 73.47
CA PHE A 19 54.37 -11.91 73.72
C PHE A 19 55.89 -12.06 73.83
N HIS A 20 56.62 -11.52 72.85
CA HIS A 20 58.09 -11.60 72.73
C HIS A 20 58.67 -13.01 72.95
N GLY A 21 57.97 -14.04 72.47
CA GLY A 21 58.39 -15.44 72.58
C GLY A 21 57.96 -16.14 73.86
N PHE A 22 57.23 -15.46 74.76
CA PHE A 22 56.58 -16.04 75.92
C PHE A 22 55.09 -16.24 75.64
N TYR A 23 54.55 -17.39 76.05
CA TYR A 23 53.13 -17.71 75.90
C TYR A 23 52.40 -17.29 77.18
N LEU A 24 51.56 -16.26 77.10
CA LEU A 24 50.77 -15.76 78.22
C LEU A 24 49.37 -16.33 78.10
N SER A 25 49.00 -17.27 78.96
CA SER A 25 47.63 -17.79 79.07
C SER A 25 46.92 -17.12 80.23
N TYR A 26 45.73 -16.60 79.96
CA TYR A 26 44.88 -15.94 80.94
C TYR A 26 43.43 -16.38 80.69
N GLY A 27 42.64 -16.55 81.75
CA GLY A 27 41.22 -16.87 81.58
C GLY A 27 40.48 -15.76 80.82
N GLN A 28 39.29 -16.08 80.30
CA GLN A 28 38.44 -15.13 79.57
C GLN A 28 38.24 -13.84 80.39
N LEU A 29 38.66 -12.71 79.84
CA LEU A 29 38.60 -11.41 80.51
C LEU A 29 37.17 -10.85 80.38
N THR A 30 36.62 -10.24 81.44
CA THR A 30 35.29 -9.63 81.37
C THR A 30 35.25 -8.40 80.47
N ASP A 31 36.36 -7.65 80.41
CA ASP A 31 36.55 -6.46 79.60
C ASP A 31 37.91 -6.51 78.91
N SER A 32 38.02 -5.86 77.74
CA SER A 32 39.32 -5.72 77.06
C SER A 32 40.24 -4.81 77.89
N CYS A 33 41.49 -5.22 78.12
CA CYS A 33 42.43 -4.48 78.95
C CYS A 33 43.83 -4.40 78.31
N VAL A 34 44.67 -3.46 78.75
CA VAL A 34 46.06 -3.32 78.30
C VAL A 34 46.98 -3.59 79.48
N VAL A 35 47.93 -4.51 79.30
CA VAL A 35 48.83 -4.97 80.36
C VAL A 35 50.28 -4.56 80.04
N PRO A 36 51.04 -3.97 80.99
CA PRO A 36 52.42 -3.52 80.76
C PRO A 36 53.43 -4.65 80.56
N TYR A 37 54.61 -4.32 80.05
CA TYR A 37 55.76 -5.21 79.97
C TYR A 37 56.24 -5.53 81.39
N PRO A 38 56.42 -6.81 81.75
CA PRO A 38 56.89 -7.18 83.07
C PRO A 38 58.30 -6.61 83.30
N SER A 39 58.54 -5.97 84.45
CA SER A 39 59.85 -5.45 84.82
C SER A 39 60.91 -6.56 84.96
N LYS A 40 60.49 -7.82 85.14
CA LYS A 40 61.35 -9.01 85.16
C LYS A 40 60.63 -10.24 84.61
N MET A 41 61.35 -11.05 83.81
CA MET A 41 60.86 -12.34 83.26
C MET A 41 61.93 -13.44 83.42
N GLU A 42 61.57 -14.55 84.07
CA GLU A 42 62.44 -15.73 84.22
C GLU A 42 61.76 -17.01 83.71
N ASN A 43 62.55 -17.92 83.13
CA ASN A 43 62.06 -19.07 82.38
C ASN A 43 62.56 -20.38 82.99
N TYR A 44 61.70 -21.09 83.74
CA TYR A 44 61.95 -22.47 84.18
C TYR A 44 60.92 -23.42 83.59
N THR A 45 61.31 -24.68 83.48
CA THR A 45 60.65 -25.70 82.66
C THR A 45 59.17 -25.94 82.97
N PHE A 46 58.64 -25.46 84.11
CA PHE A 46 57.22 -25.58 84.45
C PHE A 46 56.59 -24.41 85.26
N VAL A 47 57.27 -23.25 85.42
CA VAL A 47 56.68 -22.03 86.03
C VAL A 47 57.29 -20.78 85.40
N HIS A 48 56.44 -19.86 84.92
CA HIS A 48 56.83 -18.54 84.43
C HIS A 48 56.48 -17.48 85.49
N THR A 49 57.46 -16.72 85.97
CA THR A 49 57.22 -15.62 86.91
C THR A 49 57.28 -14.29 86.16
N LEU A 50 56.18 -13.54 86.21
CA LEU A 50 56.04 -12.20 85.62
C LEU A 50 55.85 -11.20 86.76
N GLU A 51 56.82 -10.29 86.92
CA GLU A 51 56.70 -9.19 87.87
C GLU A 51 56.40 -7.90 87.11
N TYR A 52 55.38 -7.16 87.52
CA TYR A 52 55.01 -5.88 86.92
C TYR A 52 55.32 -4.75 87.89
N GLY A 53 56.10 -3.76 87.43
CA GLY A 53 56.31 -2.51 88.14
C GLY A 53 55.45 -1.40 87.53
N MET A 54 54.78 -0.62 88.37
CA MET A 54 54.20 0.65 87.90
C MET A 54 55.33 1.58 87.48
N THR A 55 55.24 2.10 86.26
CA THR A 55 56.21 3.05 85.71
C THR A 55 55.48 4.29 85.24
N GLU A 56 56.06 5.45 85.55
CA GLU A 56 55.65 6.76 85.02
C GLU A 56 56.50 7.16 83.81
N ASP A 57 57.15 6.18 83.16
CA ASP A 57 58.04 6.40 82.02
C ASP A 57 57.29 6.57 80.69
N TYR A 58 55.98 6.28 80.65
CA TYR A 58 55.17 6.27 79.43
C TYR A 58 53.82 6.95 79.63
N TYR A 59 53.40 7.73 78.63
CA TYR A 59 52.15 8.48 78.63
C TYR A 59 51.45 8.34 77.28
N LEU A 60 50.12 8.49 77.27
CA LEU A 60 49.39 8.72 76.02
C LEU A 60 49.54 10.18 75.61
N LYS A 61 49.57 10.46 74.31
CA LYS A 61 49.67 11.81 73.76
C LYS A 61 48.79 11.89 72.51
N ASP A 62 48.33 13.10 72.17
CA ASP A 62 47.63 13.38 70.91
C ASP A 62 46.41 12.47 70.67
N VAL A 63 45.57 12.34 71.70
CA VAL A 63 44.37 11.51 71.62
C VAL A 63 43.31 12.22 70.78
N SER A 64 42.78 11.54 69.77
CA SER A 64 41.93 12.14 68.74
C SER A 64 40.68 11.31 68.51
N PHE A 65 39.54 11.97 68.26
CA PHE A 65 38.24 11.32 68.05
C PHE A 65 37.57 11.85 66.79
N GLY A 66 37.02 10.95 65.98
CA GLY A 66 36.14 11.33 64.87
C GLY A 66 34.97 10.37 64.74
N ALA A 67 33.81 10.85 64.31
CA ALA A 67 32.66 10.00 64.04
C ALA A 67 31.90 10.37 62.76
N SER A 68 31.22 9.37 62.21
CA SER A 68 30.45 9.40 60.97
C SER A 68 29.06 8.79 61.16
N LEU A 69 28.08 9.25 60.38
CA LEU A 69 26.69 8.78 60.40
C LEU A 69 26.24 8.33 59.00
N PHE A 70 25.65 7.13 58.91
CA PHE A 70 25.14 6.55 57.66
C PHE A 70 23.76 5.91 57.85
N ASN A 71 22.84 6.12 56.92
CA ASN A 71 21.55 5.43 56.86
C ASN A 71 21.75 3.97 56.47
N GLU A 72 21.16 3.04 57.21
CA GLU A 72 21.34 1.59 56.98
C GLU A 72 20.37 1.02 55.96
N GLN A 73 19.14 1.56 55.88
CA GLN A 73 18.06 1.04 55.01
C GLN A 73 17.55 2.07 53.99
N SER A 74 18.31 3.14 53.79
CA SER A 74 17.98 4.23 52.86
C SER A 74 19.25 4.86 52.30
N LEU A 75 19.14 5.49 51.12
CA LEU A 75 20.25 6.11 50.42
C LEU A 75 21.04 7.09 51.31
N ASN A 76 22.36 7.09 51.10
CA ASN A 76 23.31 8.01 51.70
C ASN A 76 23.88 8.96 50.65
N ARG A 77 24.49 10.05 51.11
CA ARG A 77 25.15 11.00 50.23
C ARG A 77 26.30 10.33 49.47
N GLY A 78 26.25 10.45 48.15
CA GLY A 78 27.18 9.78 47.23
C GLY A 78 26.50 8.65 46.46
N ASP A 79 25.37 8.14 46.95
CA ASP A 79 24.56 7.18 46.22
C ASP A 79 23.80 7.86 45.07
N SER A 80 23.63 7.14 43.98
CA SER A 80 22.81 7.58 42.86
C SER A 80 21.37 7.78 43.33
N GLY A 81 20.79 8.96 43.06
CA GLY A 81 19.42 9.29 43.44
C GLY A 81 19.24 9.81 44.87
N TYR A 82 20.32 9.94 45.65
CA TYR A 82 20.24 10.53 46.99
C TYR A 82 19.73 11.97 46.94
N ASP A 83 18.67 12.24 47.71
CA ASP A 83 18.14 13.58 47.95
C ASP A 83 18.27 13.91 49.45
N PRO A 84 19.04 14.95 49.84
CA PRO A 84 19.16 15.37 51.23
C PRO A 84 17.83 15.84 51.85
N TYR A 85 16.83 16.22 51.05
CA TYR A 85 15.47 16.49 51.54
C TYR A 85 14.67 15.23 51.86
N ASN A 86 15.09 14.06 51.39
CA ASN A 86 14.52 12.75 51.70
C ASN A 86 15.41 11.92 52.65
N ASP A 87 16.52 12.49 53.11
CA ASP A 87 17.31 11.92 54.20
C ASP A 87 16.61 12.20 55.54
N TYR A 88 16.02 11.16 56.13
CA TYR A 88 15.35 11.17 57.45
C TYR A 88 16.20 10.55 58.56
N GLY A 89 17.50 10.34 58.31
CA GLY A 89 18.46 9.79 59.27
C GLY A 89 19.01 10.79 60.29
N SER A 90 20.14 10.41 60.89
CA SER A 90 20.78 11.25 61.91
C SER A 90 21.83 12.20 61.31
N TYR A 91 22.08 13.32 61.98
CA TYR A 91 23.11 14.30 61.62
C TYR A 91 23.73 14.92 62.87
N PHE A 92 24.97 15.41 62.79
CA PHE A 92 25.67 16.05 63.91
C PHE A 92 25.26 17.52 64.06
N THR A 93 25.22 17.98 65.31
CA THR A 93 25.01 19.39 65.66
C THR A 93 26.18 19.98 66.42
N GLY A 94 27.06 19.14 66.95
CA GLY A 94 28.26 19.57 67.67
C GLY A 94 29.04 18.39 68.26
N PHE A 95 30.16 18.73 68.88
CA PHE A 95 31.14 17.81 69.41
C PHE A 95 31.89 18.45 70.58
N ASP A 96 31.95 17.74 71.70
CA ASP A 96 32.70 18.14 72.89
C ASP A 96 33.90 17.22 73.10
N TYR A 97 35.08 17.80 73.32
CA TYR A 97 36.29 17.10 73.73
C TYR A 97 36.71 17.58 75.11
N SER A 98 36.58 16.71 76.11
CA SER A 98 36.98 16.99 77.49
C SER A 98 38.20 16.17 77.83
N TYR A 99 39.18 16.79 78.46
CA TYR A 99 40.46 16.16 78.74
C TYR A 99 41.01 16.57 80.10
N GLN A 100 41.67 15.65 80.77
CA GLN A 100 42.37 15.86 82.01
C GLN A 100 43.72 15.16 81.87
N GLY A 101 44.77 15.93 81.60
CA GLY A 101 46.13 15.41 81.39
C GLY A 101 47.18 16.39 81.89
N LYS A 102 48.45 16.00 81.82
CA LYS A 102 49.59 16.78 82.30
C LYS A 102 50.22 17.56 81.15
N TYR A 103 50.51 18.84 81.40
CA TYR A 103 51.22 19.69 80.43
C TYR A 103 52.72 19.37 80.42
N ARG A 104 53.26 19.15 79.22
CA ARG A 104 54.68 18.90 78.96
C ARG A 104 55.24 20.05 78.13
N GLU A 105 56.23 20.76 78.65
CA GLU A 105 56.89 21.88 77.97
C GLU A 105 58.42 21.76 78.05
N TYR A 106 59.11 21.88 76.90
CA TYR A 106 60.58 21.75 76.77
C TYR A 106 61.19 20.56 77.54
N GLY A 107 60.48 19.42 77.56
CA GLY A 107 60.93 18.20 78.22
C GLY A 107 60.77 18.16 79.75
N GLU A 108 59.96 19.05 80.32
CA GLU A 108 59.56 19.02 81.74
C GLU A 108 58.03 19.02 81.91
N PHE A 109 57.54 18.39 82.98
CA PHE A 109 56.12 18.47 83.35
C PHE A 109 55.90 19.69 84.23
N ASN A 110 55.16 20.68 83.73
CA ASN A 110 54.90 21.92 84.47
C ASN A 110 53.58 21.83 85.24
N GLY A 111 53.65 22.11 86.54
CA GLY A 111 52.48 22.24 87.41
C GLY A 111 51.95 23.68 87.37
N ALA A 112 50.97 23.93 86.51
CA ALA A 112 50.05 25.08 86.56
C ALA A 112 50.67 26.48 86.41
N ASP A 113 51.00 26.88 85.18
CA ASP A 113 50.61 28.16 84.55
C ASP A 113 51.37 28.35 83.22
N LEU A 114 50.86 27.76 82.15
CA LEU A 114 51.39 27.94 80.79
C LEU A 114 50.33 28.60 79.93
N GLY A 115 50.65 29.76 79.35
CA GLY A 115 49.79 30.51 78.41
C GLY A 115 49.62 29.84 77.04
N TRP A 116 49.63 28.51 76.97
CA TRP A 116 49.44 27.71 75.76
C TRP A 116 48.10 26.97 75.84
N ASN A 117 47.27 27.10 74.80
CA ASN A 117 45.97 26.47 74.72
C ASN A 117 46.07 25.24 73.81
N ILE A 118 45.51 24.09 74.22
CA ILE A 118 45.44 22.90 73.36
C ILE A 118 44.75 23.21 72.02
N ALA A 119 43.85 24.20 71.97
CA ALA A 119 43.20 24.66 70.75
C ALA A 119 44.21 25.14 69.69
N ASP A 120 45.40 25.59 70.09
CA ASP A 120 46.49 26.02 69.19
C ASP A 120 47.20 24.82 68.52
N SER A 121 46.88 23.59 68.94
CA SER A 121 47.44 22.34 68.42
C SER A 121 46.35 21.32 68.09
N VAL A 122 45.17 21.82 67.74
CA VAL A 122 44.01 21.02 67.38
C VAL A 122 43.51 21.37 65.99
N PHE A 123 43.18 20.34 65.24
CA PHE A 123 42.34 20.43 64.05
C PHE A 123 40.93 19.94 64.40
N TYR A 124 39.90 20.73 64.14
CA TYR A 124 38.51 20.31 64.33
C TYR A 124 37.72 20.40 63.03
N TRP A 125 36.72 19.54 62.90
CA TRP A 125 35.91 19.40 61.70
C TRP A 125 34.46 19.05 62.01
N LEU A 126 33.53 19.85 61.49
CA LEU A 126 32.12 19.51 61.35
C LEU A 126 31.79 19.62 59.87
N GLY A 127 31.28 18.57 59.27
CA GLY A 127 31.12 18.55 57.82
C GLY A 127 30.43 17.31 57.29
N TYR A 128 30.72 16.99 56.04
CA TYR A 128 30.12 15.89 55.30
C TYR A 128 31.10 15.31 54.28
N PHE A 129 30.76 14.15 53.73
CA PHE A 129 31.51 13.51 52.64
C PHE A 129 31.01 13.96 51.25
N ASP A 130 31.91 14.09 50.27
CA ASP A 130 31.53 14.40 48.88
C ASP A 130 30.77 13.26 48.20
N ALA A 131 31.34 12.07 48.25
CA ALA A 131 30.71 10.81 47.87
C ALA A 131 31.46 9.66 48.53
N VAL A 132 30.83 8.96 49.46
CA VAL A 132 31.29 7.64 49.91
C VAL A 132 30.21 6.66 49.50
N PRO A 133 30.27 6.06 48.30
CA PRO A 133 29.35 4.99 47.94
C PRO A 133 29.68 3.77 48.81
N VAL A 134 28.92 3.61 49.88
CA VAL A 134 29.09 2.52 50.85
C VAL A 134 28.66 1.18 50.24
N VAL A 135 27.68 1.21 49.35
CA VAL A 135 27.12 0.03 48.70
C VAL A 135 28.00 -0.42 47.53
N GLY A 136 28.44 -1.69 47.55
CA GLY A 136 29.14 -2.37 46.45
C GLY A 136 30.67 -2.28 46.47
N SER A 137 31.28 -1.47 47.35
CA SER A 137 32.75 -1.35 47.45
C SER A 137 33.32 -2.16 48.63
N VAL A 138 34.48 -2.80 48.43
CA VAL A 138 35.20 -3.56 49.50
C VAL A 138 36.26 -2.67 50.19
N THR A 139 36.26 -1.35 49.94
CA THR A 139 37.44 -0.51 50.15
C THR A 139 37.33 0.43 51.35
N SER A 140 38.29 0.29 52.27
CA SER A 140 38.54 1.03 53.52
C SER A 140 37.45 0.91 54.59
N VAL A 141 37.87 0.75 55.85
CA VAL A 141 36.96 0.53 56.99
C VAL A 141 35.91 1.64 57.00
N LEU A 142 34.64 1.30 56.76
CA LEU A 142 33.55 2.28 56.68
C LEU A 142 33.60 3.26 57.85
N GLY A 143 33.45 4.55 57.57
CA GLY A 143 33.51 5.58 58.60
C GLY A 143 34.92 5.91 59.11
N GLN A 144 35.98 5.41 58.47
CA GLN A 144 37.35 5.89 58.68
C GLN A 144 37.46 7.35 58.24
N ILE A 145 37.89 8.23 59.14
CA ILE A 145 38.02 9.66 58.91
C ILE A 145 39.50 10.06 58.74
N TYR A 146 40.43 9.33 59.36
CA TYR A 146 41.86 9.60 59.25
C TYR A 146 42.74 8.34 59.18
N SER A 147 43.93 8.51 58.61
CA SER A 147 44.93 7.44 58.44
C SER A 147 45.63 7.10 59.77
N THR A 148 46.32 5.95 59.83
CA THR A 148 46.96 5.47 61.06
C THR A 148 48.08 6.39 61.52
N VAL A 149 48.06 6.75 62.79
CA VAL A 149 49.13 7.47 63.49
C VAL A 149 50.44 6.69 63.40
N SER A 150 51.54 7.33 62.99
CA SER A 150 52.84 6.67 62.82
C SER A 150 53.94 7.31 63.68
N LEU A 151 55.00 6.55 63.96
CA LEU A 151 56.09 6.92 64.88
C LEU A 151 56.95 8.13 64.42
N GLY A 152 56.83 8.58 63.17
CA GLY A 152 57.73 9.57 62.57
C GLY A 152 57.06 10.82 61.98
N LYS A 153 55.74 10.98 62.13
CA LYS A 153 55.00 12.14 61.63
C LYS A 153 54.00 12.63 62.68
N GLY A 154 54.05 13.93 62.99
CA GLY A 154 52.93 14.65 63.57
C GLY A 154 51.69 14.53 62.67
N TRP A 155 50.54 14.48 63.29
CA TRP A 155 49.22 14.11 62.81
C TRP A 155 48.55 15.05 61.78
N ILE A 156 49.18 15.37 60.64
CA ILE A 156 48.42 15.96 59.51
C ILE A 156 48.87 15.38 58.17
N ASP A 157 48.46 14.13 57.90
CA ASP A 157 48.00 13.71 56.56
C ASP A 157 46.50 13.35 56.68
N PHE A 158 45.76 14.18 57.43
CA PHE A 158 44.31 14.17 57.62
C PHE A 158 43.72 14.73 56.30
N ALA A 159 43.02 14.04 55.39
CA ALA A 159 42.35 12.75 55.32
C ALA A 159 42.49 12.22 53.90
N VAL A 160 42.11 10.97 53.70
CA VAL A 160 41.98 10.37 52.37
C VAL A 160 40.90 11.13 51.61
N ASP A 161 41.32 12.01 50.70
CA ASP A 161 40.56 12.66 49.64
C ASP A 161 39.18 13.28 50.02
N THR A 162 39.11 14.62 49.89
CA THR A 162 37.90 15.48 49.79
C THR A 162 37.25 15.96 51.10
N TYR A 163 37.21 17.29 51.28
CA TYR A 163 36.79 17.95 52.50
C TYR A 163 35.83 19.11 52.23
N ASN A 164 34.61 19.02 52.76
CA ASN A 164 33.70 20.15 52.84
C ASN A 164 33.25 20.46 54.27
N ALA A 165 33.75 21.56 54.82
CA ALA A 165 33.37 22.03 56.14
C ALA A 165 32.02 22.71 56.03
N VAL A 166 31.20 22.54 57.06
CA VAL A 166 30.09 23.46 57.28
C VAL A 166 30.52 24.56 58.25
N GLU A 167 29.85 25.70 58.20
CA GLU A 167 30.19 26.80 59.11
C GLU A 167 29.91 26.40 60.56
N GLY A 168 30.91 26.56 61.43
CA GLY A 168 30.81 26.25 62.85
C GLY A 168 31.85 27.02 63.65
N GLU A 169 31.73 26.98 64.97
CA GLU A 169 32.66 27.59 65.91
C GLU A 169 33.32 26.54 66.79
N ILE A 170 34.58 26.77 67.18
CA ILE A 170 35.22 26.09 68.30
C ILE A 170 35.38 27.07 69.46
N LYS A 171 34.98 26.63 70.65
CA LYS A 171 35.19 27.35 71.90
C LYS A 171 36.09 26.52 72.79
N SER A 172 37.16 27.14 73.28
CA SER A 172 38.08 26.55 74.25
C SER A 172 37.80 27.14 75.62
N THR A 173 37.56 26.26 76.58
CA THR A 173 37.52 26.56 78.02
C THR A 173 38.55 25.68 78.72
N GLU A 174 38.84 25.95 79.99
CA GLU A 174 39.76 25.11 80.76
C GLU A 174 39.37 23.63 80.63
N ASN A 175 40.31 22.79 80.15
CA ASN A 175 40.15 21.34 80.01
C ASN A 175 39.01 20.87 79.07
N LYS A 176 38.45 21.74 78.22
CA LYS A 176 37.38 21.38 77.29
C LYS A 176 37.40 22.20 75.99
N LEU A 177 37.21 21.52 74.87
CA LEU A 177 36.94 22.10 73.57
C LEU A 177 35.52 21.74 73.13
N THR A 178 34.76 22.71 72.62
CA THR A 178 33.41 22.51 72.09
C THR A 178 33.36 23.03 70.67
N ALA A 179 33.14 22.15 69.71
CA ALA A 179 32.84 22.48 68.33
C ALA A 179 31.33 22.42 68.10
N THR A 180 30.73 23.50 67.58
CA THR A 180 29.27 23.61 67.40
C THR A 180 28.95 24.03 65.97
N CYS A 181 27.98 23.35 65.33
CA CYS A 181 27.43 23.79 64.05
C CYS A 181 26.67 25.12 64.26
N TYR A 182 26.78 26.09 63.36
CA TYR A 182 25.92 27.28 63.41
C TYR A 182 24.42 26.95 63.31
N TYR A 183 24.05 25.91 62.58
CA TYR A 183 22.66 25.47 62.46
C TYR A 183 22.44 24.12 63.15
N GLN A 184 21.54 24.13 64.14
CA GLN A 184 21.31 23.00 65.05
C GLN A 184 20.15 22.08 64.62
N ASN A 185 19.24 22.57 63.77
CA ASN A 185 18.14 21.76 63.23
C ASN A 185 18.36 21.47 61.74
N ARG A 186 17.73 20.39 61.27
CA ARG A 186 17.82 19.90 59.89
C ARG A 186 17.49 20.96 58.85
N ASP A 187 16.35 21.63 58.98
CA ASP A 187 15.85 22.53 57.94
C ASP A 187 16.77 23.73 57.77
N ASP A 188 17.32 24.26 58.87
CA ASP A 188 18.34 25.30 58.82
C ASP A 188 19.66 24.77 58.23
N GLN A 189 20.12 23.57 58.59
CA GLN A 189 21.30 22.97 57.95
C GLN A 189 21.10 22.83 56.43
N LEU A 190 19.99 22.25 55.97
CA LEU A 190 19.69 22.11 54.54
C LEU A 190 19.54 23.46 53.84
N LYS A 191 18.99 24.46 54.52
CA LYS A 191 18.80 25.79 53.94
C LYS A 191 20.12 26.51 53.72
N TYR A 192 21.02 26.45 54.69
CA TYR A 192 22.20 27.31 54.73
C TYR A 192 23.52 26.60 54.40
N TYR A 193 23.68 25.33 54.76
CA TYR A 193 24.86 24.56 54.37
C TYR A 193 24.67 24.00 52.97
N LYS A 194 25.58 24.38 52.06
CA LYS A 194 25.61 23.98 50.66
C LYS A 194 26.95 23.38 50.26
N ASP A 195 26.94 22.51 49.26
CA ASP A 195 28.16 22.06 48.59
C ASP A 195 28.67 23.07 47.55
N GLU A 196 29.84 22.77 46.95
CA GLU A 196 30.46 23.62 45.92
C GLU A 196 29.55 23.86 44.70
N LYS A 197 28.53 23.01 44.50
CA LYS A 197 27.54 23.10 43.41
C LYS A 197 26.24 23.78 43.87
N GLY A 198 26.15 24.21 45.13
CA GLY A 198 24.97 24.86 45.70
C GLY A 198 23.89 23.90 46.22
N ASN A 199 24.16 22.59 46.31
CA ASN A 199 23.18 21.62 46.79
C ASN A 199 23.14 21.61 48.33
N PRO A 200 21.96 21.44 48.95
CA PRO A 200 21.79 21.32 50.40
C PRO A 200 22.53 20.12 50.99
N VAL A 201 23.05 20.27 52.22
CA VAL A 201 23.83 19.22 52.90
C VAL A 201 23.48 19.13 54.38
N LEU A 202 23.61 17.93 54.95
CA LEU A 202 23.55 17.69 56.40
C LEU A 202 24.93 17.36 56.93
N THR A 203 25.21 17.75 58.18
CA THR A 203 26.48 17.43 58.83
C THR A 203 26.53 15.93 59.19
N LYS A 204 27.37 15.16 58.51
CA LYS A 204 27.49 13.69 58.65
C LYS A 204 28.81 13.24 59.27
N THR A 205 29.76 14.15 59.49
CA THR A 205 31.04 13.90 60.17
C THR A 205 31.30 14.92 61.26
N ALA A 206 31.84 14.47 62.39
CA ALA A 206 32.34 15.33 63.46
C ALA A 206 33.69 14.81 63.95
N THR A 207 34.71 15.66 64.02
CA THR A 207 36.07 15.22 64.38
C THR A 207 36.86 16.29 65.09
N LEU A 208 37.71 15.86 66.02
CA LEU A 208 38.73 16.69 66.63
C LEU A 208 40.00 15.87 66.79
N VAL A 209 41.07 16.38 66.17
CA VAL A 209 42.40 15.79 66.16
C VAL A 209 43.34 16.70 66.92
N VAL A 210 44.07 16.12 67.87
CA VAL A 210 45.12 16.81 68.60
C VAL A 210 46.46 16.43 67.96
N ASP A 211 47.23 17.43 67.52
CA ASP A 211 48.59 17.25 66.99
C ASP A 211 49.55 18.25 67.66
N SER A 212 50.05 17.88 68.82
CA SER A 212 50.92 18.76 69.59
C SER A 212 52.41 18.53 69.28
N GLY A 213 53.20 19.60 69.20
CA GLY A 213 54.63 19.53 68.92
C GLY A 213 55.46 18.91 70.04
N THR A 214 56.77 18.78 69.83
CA THR A 214 57.71 18.28 70.87
C THR A 214 57.99 19.32 71.96
N GLU A 215 57.74 20.60 71.68
CA GLU A 215 58.01 21.70 72.61
C GLU A 215 56.88 21.92 73.62
N LYS A 216 55.61 21.72 73.23
CA LYS A 216 54.42 21.91 74.08
C LYS A 216 53.35 20.88 73.72
N SER A 217 52.90 20.10 74.70
CA SER A 217 51.93 19.03 74.50
C SER A 217 51.19 18.63 75.77
N ILE A 218 50.12 17.84 75.63
CA ILE A 218 49.38 17.25 76.76
C ILE A 218 49.53 15.74 76.74
N TRP A 219 49.94 15.21 77.88
CA TRP A 219 50.27 13.81 78.07
C TRP A 219 49.37 13.23 79.15
N TYR A 220 48.81 12.05 78.92
CA TYR A 220 47.84 11.40 79.79
C TYR A 220 48.49 10.18 80.45
N GLY A 221 48.63 10.25 81.77
CA GLY A 221 49.19 9.19 82.59
C GLY A 221 48.12 8.40 83.35
N VAL A 222 48.53 7.75 84.43
CA VAL A 222 47.63 6.97 85.27
C VAL A 222 46.66 7.89 86.02
N GLY A 223 45.36 7.66 85.86
CA GLY A 223 44.28 8.46 86.48
C GLY A 223 43.80 9.65 85.64
N ASP A 224 44.49 9.95 84.55
CA ASP A 224 44.11 10.95 83.55
C ASP A 224 43.09 10.38 82.56
N ASN A 225 42.33 11.24 81.90
CA ASN A 225 41.31 10.80 80.94
C ASN A 225 41.08 11.81 79.81
N VAL A 226 40.46 11.30 78.76
CA VAL A 226 39.99 12.10 77.63
C VAL A 226 38.70 11.46 77.11
N THR A 227 37.68 12.30 76.88
CA THR A 227 36.35 11.87 76.47
C THR A 227 35.81 12.77 75.36
N ALA A 228 35.20 12.16 74.36
CA ALA A 228 34.45 12.86 73.33
C ALA A 228 32.93 12.62 73.50
N TYR A 229 32.14 13.69 73.39
CA TYR A 229 30.67 13.61 73.30
C TYR A 229 30.21 14.16 71.96
N PHE A 230 29.45 13.36 71.22
CA PHE A 230 28.87 13.75 69.94
C PHE A 230 27.42 14.18 70.12
N SER A 231 27.06 15.38 69.67
CA SER A 231 25.68 15.86 69.69
C SER A 231 25.01 15.51 68.35
N ILE A 232 23.95 14.70 68.41
CA ILE A 232 23.30 14.10 67.24
C ILE A 232 21.80 14.44 67.24
N GLY A 233 21.33 15.05 66.14
CA GLY A 233 19.92 15.24 65.83
C GLY A 233 19.41 14.22 64.80
N HIS A 234 18.11 14.27 64.49
CA HIS A 234 17.52 13.47 63.41
C HIS A 234 16.65 14.31 62.49
N SER A 235 16.53 13.88 61.24
CA SER A 235 15.87 14.64 60.19
C SER A 235 14.44 14.18 59.86
N ALA A 236 13.90 13.18 60.57
CA ALA A 236 12.52 12.73 60.41
C ALA A 236 11.48 13.85 60.65
N LEU A 237 10.46 13.89 59.79
CA LEU A 237 9.40 14.90 59.80
C LEU A 237 8.05 14.30 60.22
N ASN A 238 7.14 15.13 60.72
CA ASN A 238 5.71 14.79 60.91
C ASN A 238 5.42 13.50 61.70
N GLY A 239 6.27 13.15 62.66
CA GLY A 239 6.10 11.92 63.46
C GLY A 239 6.54 10.64 62.76
N LYS A 240 7.19 10.73 61.58
CA LYS A 240 7.88 9.58 60.96
C LYS A 240 8.97 9.06 61.90
N ILE A 241 9.14 7.74 61.94
CA ILE A 241 10.24 7.10 62.65
C ILE A 241 11.54 7.47 61.92
N PRO A 242 12.57 8.02 62.59
CA PRO A 242 13.81 8.35 61.91
C PRO A 242 14.53 7.10 61.42
N ASN A 243 15.20 7.23 60.28
CA ASN A 243 15.85 6.10 59.61
C ASN A 243 16.85 5.39 60.55
N HIS A 244 16.90 4.06 60.46
CA HIS A 244 17.93 3.25 61.09
C HIS A 244 19.32 3.77 60.65
N THR A 245 20.12 4.30 61.58
CA THR A 245 21.38 5.00 61.26
C THR A 245 22.56 4.33 61.95
N ARG A 246 23.60 3.91 61.21
CA ARG A 246 24.88 3.47 61.76
C ARG A 246 25.72 4.66 62.22
N PHE A 247 26.13 4.64 63.49
CA PHE A 247 27.14 5.53 64.07
C PHE A 247 28.49 4.82 64.06
N THR A 248 29.50 5.45 63.48
CA THR A 248 30.86 4.90 63.45
C THR A 248 31.84 5.89 64.06
N ASN A 249 32.61 5.47 65.06
CA ASN A 249 33.57 6.28 65.80
C ASN A 249 35.00 5.74 65.62
N GLN A 250 35.94 6.63 65.36
CA GLN A 250 37.37 6.38 65.22
C GLN A 250 38.15 7.08 66.33
N LEU A 251 38.93 6.30 67.08
CA LEU A 251 39.85 6.77 68.12
C LEU A 251 41.29 6.53 67.68
N GLY A 252 42.16 7.53 67.80
CA GLY A 252 43.59 7.37 67.60
C GLY A 252 44.40 8.07 68.69
N LEU A 253 45.61 7.57 68.94
CA LEU A 253 46.50 8.10 69.97
C LEU A 253 47.97 7.73 69.71
N GLN A 254 48.86 8.42 70.41
CA GLN A 254 50.29 8.10 70.51
C GLN A 254 50.65 7.66 71.93
N ILE A 255 51.72 6.90 72.07
CA ILE A 255 52.39 6.59 73.33
C ILE A 255 53.79 7.20 73.27
N VAL A 256 54.14 7.97 74.27
CA VAL A 256 55.42 8.69 74.38
C VAL A 256 56.16 8.29 75.64
N SER A 257 57.50 8.35 75.61
CA SER A 257 58.33 8.13 76.79
C SER A 257 58.77 9.44 77.42
N SER A 258 58.61 9.58 78.75
CA SER A 258 59.03 10.78 79.50
C SER A 258 60.55 10.87 79.71
N ASN A 259 61.30 9.80 79.42
CA ASN A 259 62.75 9.76 79.60
C ASN A 259 63.51 10.47 78.48
N ASN A 260 62.97 10.49 77.26
CA ASN A 260 63.62 11.06 76.07
C ASN A 260 62.65 11.79 75.13
N ASP A 261 61.39 11.95 75.52
CA ASP A 261 60.31 12.57 74.76
C ASP A 261 60.05 11.95 73.38
N GLU A 262 60.41 10.69 73.19
CA GLU A 262 60.18 9.97 71.93
C GLU A 262 58.79 9.32 71.88
N VAL A 263 58.14 9.37 70.71
CA VAL A 263 56.96 8.56 70.41
C VAL A 263 57.41 7.10 70.22
N VAL A 264 56.93 6.21 71.08
CA VAL A 264 57.33 4.80 71.12
C VAL A 264 56.31 3.85 70.53
N ALA A 265 55.04 4.27 70.42
CA ALA A 265 54.00 3.56 69.68
C ALA A 265 52.88 4.53 69.26
N ALA A 266 52.10 4.16 68.25
CA ALA A 266 50.94 4.92 67.83
C ALA A 266 49.94 4.06 67.04
N GLY A 267 48.67 4.46 67.00
CA GLY A 267 47.71 3.91 66.03
C GLY A 267 46.26 4.34 66.29
N SER A 268 45.32 3.69 65.61
CA SER A 268 43.88 3.97 65.71
C SER A 268 42.99 2.72 65.65
N THR A 269 41.73 2.85 66.04
CA THR A 269 40.69 1.82 65.99
C THR A 269 39.33 2.42 65.61
N ILE A 270 38.44 1.62 65.03
CA ILE A 270 37.08 2.01 64.66
C ILE A 270 36.07 1.11 65.37
N ILE A 271 34.98 1.68 65.85
CA ILE A 271 33.85 0.99 66.50
C ILE A 271 32.57 1.53 65.87
N SER A 272 31.63 0.63 65.54
CA SER A 272 30.32 0.99 65.00
C SER A 272 29.20 0.49 65.91
N ASP A 273 28.11 1.25 65.97
CA ASP A 273 26.87 0.92 66.67
C ASP A 273 25.67 1.48 65.89
N SER A 274 24.46 1.04 66.18
CA SER A 274 23.24 1.46 65.50
C SER A 274 22.38 2.38 66.35
N LEU A 275 21.96 3.49 65.74
CA LEU A 275 20.96 4.38 66.29
C LEU A 275 19.59 3.97 65.73
N ARG A 276 18.70 3.52 66.63
CA ARG A 276 17.30 3.09 66.38
C ARG A 276 17.18 1.67 65.81
N GLU A 277 15.96 1.14 65.82
CA GLU A 277 15.63 -0.18 65.28
C GLU A 277 15.51 -0.18 63.76
N GLN A 278 15.62 -1.35 63.14
CA GLN A 278 15.37 -1.54 61.72
C GLN A 278 13.89 -1.34 61.36
N GLU A 279 13.63 -0.74 60.20
CA GLU A 279 12.30 -0.60 59.60
C GLU A 279 11.89 -1.89 58.88
N THR A 280 10.60 -2.23 58.92
CA THR A 280 10.01 -3.30 58.09
C THR A 280 9.16 -2.66 56.99
N LYS A 281 9.52 -2.92 55.72
CA LYS A 281 8.85 -2.40 54.54
C LYS A 281 7.77 -3.37 54.04
N THR A 282 6.62 -2.89 53.55
CA THR A 282 5.60 -3.77 52.94
C THR A 282 5.80 -3.82 51.43
N LEU A 283 5.85 -5.02 50.85
CA LEU A 283 5.84 -5.24 49.41
C LEU A 283 4.42 -5.22 48.88
N THR A 284 4.25 -4.66 47.69
CA THR A 284 3.01 -4.74 46.91
C THR A 284 3.18 -5.79 45.81
N LEU A 285 2.12 -6.55 45.54
CA LEU A 285 2.13 -7.58 44.49
C LEU A 285 2.58 -6.99 43.15
N ASP A 286 3.55 -7.64 42.50
CA ASP A 286 4.11 -7.26 41.21
C ASP A 286 4.72 -5.85 41.13
N GLU A 287 5.06 -5.26 42.28
CA GLU A 287 5.84 -4.02 42.35
C GLU A 287 7.22 -4.29 42.93
N SER A 288 8.21 -3.55 42.42
CA SER A 288 9.56 -3.57 42.97
C SER A 288 9.68 -2.59 44.12
N SER A 289 10.25 -3.04 45.23
CA SER A 289 10.76 -2.18 46.30
C SER A 289 12.29 -2.28 46.35
N ASP A 290 12.98 -1.27 46.86
CA ASP A 290 14.45 -1.31 46.93
C ASP A 290 14.92 -1.93 48.25
N ILE A 291 15.69 -3.02 48.12
CA ILE A 291 16.60 -3.48 49.17
C ILE A 291 17.71 -2.45 49.26
N TYR A 292 17.95 -1.91 50.45
CA TYR A 292 19.14 -1.11 50.71
C TYR A 292 19.75 -1.55 52.03
N MET A 293 21.03 -1.94 51.99
CA MET A 293 21.80 -2.26 53.19
C MET A 293 23.28 -1.92 53.01
N LEU A 294 23.92 -1.40 54.05
CA LEU A 294 25.38 -1.21 54.10
C LEU A 294 26.08 -2.56 54.36
N PRO A 295 27.42 -2.70 54.13
CA PRO A 295 28.20 -3.85 54.60
C PRO A 295 27.87 -4.24 56.04
N GLU A 296 27.64 -5.53 56.28
CA GLU A 296 27.27 -6.12 57.59
C GLU A 296 25.92 -5.64 58.15
N GLY A 297 25.13 -4.87 57.37
CA GLY A 297 23.79 -4.42 57.74
C GLY A 297 22.69 -5.43 57.43
N GLY A 298 21.44 -4.95 57.35
CA GLY A 298 20.30 -5.75 56.89
C GLY A 298 19.04 -4.93 56.63
N ASP A 299 18.08 -5.55 55.94
CA ASP A 299 16.79 -4.96 55.56
C ASP A 299 15.64 -5.97 55.75
N LYS A 300 14.40 -5.47 55.92
CA LYS A 300 13.23 -6.30 56.27
C LYS A 300 12.01 -5.94 55.43
N PHE A 301 11.33 -6.97 54.96
CA PHE A 301 10.13 -6.86 54.13
C PHE A 301 9.00 -7.77 54.58
N THR A 302 7.75 -7.38 54.32
CA THR A 302 6.56 -8.21 54.50
C THR A 302 5.63 -8.15 53.29
N PHE A 303 4.93 -9.24 52.99
CA PHE A 303 3.86 -9.28 51.98
C PHE A 303 2.62 -9.97 52.54
N ASP A 304 1.47 -9.31 52.47
CA ASP A 304 0.18 -9.86 52.91
C ASP A 304 -0.58 -10.43 51.69
N ALA A 305 -0.78 -11.75 51.65
CA ALA A 305 -1.39 -12.42 50.51
C ALA A 305 -2.92 -12.32 50.52
N GLU A 306 -3.53 -11.72 49.50
CA GLU A 306 -4.99 -11.67 49.36
C GLU A 306 -5.59 -13.03 48.92
N PHE A 307 -4.86 -13.77 48.08
CA PHE A 307 -5.27 -15.04 47.52
C PHE A 307 -4.30 -16.14 47.93
N ALA A 308 -4.75 -17.39 47.91
CA ALA A 308 -3.83 -18.52 47.97
C ALA A 308 -2.99 -18.54 46.69
N SER A 309 -1.68 -18.74 46.79
CA SER A 309 -0.82 -18.92 45.62
C SER A 309 0.53 -19.50 46.06
N ASP A 310 1.28 -19.98 45.09
CA ASP A 310 2.73 -20.12 45.19
C ASP A 310 3.34 -18.78 44.74
N TYR A 311 3.74 -17.95 45.70
CA TYR A 311 4.35 -16.65 45.41
C TYR A 311 5.86 -16.78 45.25
N ASN A 312 6.37 -16.15 44.21
CA ASN A 312 7.78 -16.10 43.89
C ASN A 312 8.39 -14.78 44.36
N ILE A 313 9.40 -14.85 45.23
CA ILE A 313 10.20 -13.71 45.67
C ILE A 313 11.48 -13.68 44.84
N GLN A 314 11.70 -12.57 44.12
CA GLN A 314 12.81 -12.45 43.18
C GLN A 314 13.66 -11.20 43.44
N PHE A 315 14.97 -11.40 43.51
CA PHE A 315 15.97 -10.34 43.43
C PHE A 315 17.37 -10.93 43.19
N ASP A 316 18.23 -10.13 42.56
CA ASP A 316 19.62 -10.48 42.31
C ASP A 316 20.58 -9.48 42.97
N THR A 317 21.71 -9.98 43.44
CA THR A 317 22.74 -9.22 44.15
C THR A 317 24.13 -9.50 43.57
N ASP A 318 25.05 -8.55 43.68
CA ASP A 318 26.43 -8.71 43.19
C ASP A 318 27.34 -9.52 44.15
N SER A 319 26.84 -9.85 45.33
CA SER A 319 27.58 -10.53 46.41
C SER A 319 26.64 -11.38 47.28
N ASN A 320 27.18 -12.42 47.91
CA ASN A 320 26.38 -13.36 48.70
C ASN A 320 25.69 -12.67 49.90
N VAL A 321 24.43 -13.03 50.15
CA VAL A 321 23.60 -12.55 51.24
C VAL A 321 22.81 -13.71 51.83
N ASP A 322 22.41 -13.57 53.08
CA ASP A 322 21.48 -14.46 53.75
C ASP A 322 20.07 -13.88 53.68
N VAL A 323 19.13 -14.69 53.21
CA VAL A 323 17.72 -14.34 53.05
C VAL A 323 16.90 -15.30 53.89
N ILE A 324 16.11 -14.76 54.82
CA ILE A 324 15.26 -15.54 55.71
C ILE A 324 13.81 -15.27 55.32
N VAL A 325 13.12 -16.28 54.79
CA VAL A 325 11.70 -16.20 54.39
C VAL A 325 10.89 -17.13 55.27
N ASN A 326 9.93 -16.59 56.03
CA ASN A 326 9.11 -17.34 56.99
C ASN A 326 9.93 -18.27 57.92
N GLY A 327 11.13 -17.84 58.31
CA GLY A 327 12.06 -18.59 59.17
C GLY A 327 12.96 -19.60 58.45
N GLN A 328 12.82 -19.81 57.14
CA GLN A 328 13.74 -20.62 56.32
C GLN A 328 14.88 -19.75 55.78
N THR A 329 16.12 -20.21 55.89
CA THR A 329 17.31 -19.45 55.48
C THR A 329 17.85 -19.93 54.14
N TYR A 330 18.10 -18.98 53.24
CA TYR A 330 18.68 -19.17 51.91
C TYR A 330 19.97 -18.35 51.81
N HIS A 331 21.06 -18.95 51.32
CA HIS A 331 22.36 -18.29 51.15
C HIS A 331 22.74 -18.27 49.68
N GLY A 332 23.09 -17.09 49.15
CA GLY A 332 23.41 -16.95 47.73
C GLY A 332 23.34 -15.52 47.24
N LYS A 333 23.18 -15.35 45.93
CA LYS A 333 23.18 -14.04 45.28
C LYS A 333 22.11 -13.85 44.19
N ASN A 334 21.52 -14.93 43.71
CA ASN A 334 20.42 -14.89 42.75
C ASN A 334 19.27 -15.62 43.42
N PHE A 335 18.21 -14.90 43.77
CA PHE A 335 17.10 -15.46 44.53
C PHE A 335 15.85 -15.49 43.68
N ASP A 336 15.26 -16.68 43.68
CA ASP A 336 14.04 -17.07 43.00
C ASP A 336 13.40 -18.10 43.94
N ILE A 337 12.65 -17.59 44.93
CA ILE A 337 12.16 -18.37 46.08
C ILE A 337 10.64 -18.48 46.00
N ASP A 338 10.15 -19.70 45.79
CA ASP A 338 8.71 -20.00 45.84
C ASP A 338 8.23 -20.24 47.27
N VAL A 339 7.12 -19.59 47.64
CA VAL A 339 6.48 -19.67 48.95
C VAL A 339 4.98 -19.89 48.78
N SER A 340 4.51 -21.08 49.16
CA SER A 340 3.08 -21.40 49.19
C SER A 340 2.42 -20.81 50.44
N VAL A 341 1.40 -19.98 50.26
CA VAL A 341 0.59 -19.42 51.36
C VAL A 341 -0.89 -19.47 51.03
N ARG A 342 -1.74 -19.41 52.07
CA ARG A 342 -3.19 -19.32 51.93
C ARG A 342 -3.66 -17.86 51.88
N SER A 343 -4.90 -17.67 51.44
CA SER A 343 -5.55 -16.36 51.46
C SER A 343 -5.52 -15.77 52.88
N GLY A 344 -4.99 -14.56 53.02
CA GLY A 344 -4.85 -13.84 54.28
C GLY A 344 -3.59 -14.14 55.10
N GLU A 345 -2.70 -15.01 54.65
CA GLU A 345 -1.41 -15.27 55.33
C GLU A 345 -0.33 -14.24 54.92
N ARG A 346 0.63 -14.00 55.82
CA ARG A 346 1.74 -13.05 55.61
C ARG A 346 3.04 -13.79 55.33
N ILE A 347 3.84 -13.23 54.41
CA ILE A 347 5.23 -13.61 54.15
C ILE A 347 6.16 -12.60 54.82
N ASP A 348 7.00 -13.07 55.75
CA ASP A 348 8.04 -12.29 56.42
C ASP A 348 9.41 -12.56 55.78
N ILE A 349 10.12 -11.52 55.33
CA ILE A 349 11.41 -11.59 54.61
C ILE A 349 12.45 -10.75 55.36
N THR A 350 13.61 -11.33 55.69
CA THR A 350 14.75 -10.61 56.28
C THR A 350 16.00 -10.87 55.47
N ILE A 351 16.78 -9.83 55.18
CA ILE A 351 17.97 -9.87 54.34
C ILE A 351 19.16 -9.34 55.15
N ALA A 352 20.26 -10.10 55.26
CA ALA A 352 21.43 -9.75 56.08
C ALA A 352 22.71 -10.49 55.63
N GLY A 353 23.84 -10.27 56.31
CA GLY A 353 25.02 -11.13 56.15
C GLY A 353 25.88 -10.85 54.91
N ASN A 354 25.85 -9.62 54.39
CA ASN A 354 26.62 -9.23 53.21
C ASN A 354 27.80 -8.31 53.55
N GLU A 355 29.00 -8.63 53.07
CA GLU A 355 30.23 -7.85 53.37
C GLU A 355 30.43 -6.58 52.52
N LYS A 356 29.59 -6.33 51.50
CA LYS A 356 29.76 -5.21 50.53
C LYS A 356 28.61 -4.21 50.51
N GLY A 357 27.49 -4.49 51.18
CA GLY A 357 26.25 -3.74 51.04
C GLY A 357 25.55 -4.04 49.72
N ILE A 358 24.24 -3.81 49.67
CA ILE A 358 23.36 -4.15 48.55
C ILE A 358 22.39 -3.00 48.28
N HIS A 359 22.19 -2.69 47.01
CA HIS A 359 21.10 -1.84 46.53
C HIS A 359 20.51 -2.47 45.26
N THR A 360 19.37 -3.16 45.39
CA THR A 360 18.74 -3.91 44.29
C THR A 360 17.23 -3.98 44.49
N PRO A 361 16.42 -4.02 43.42
CA PRO A 361 14.98 -4.21 43.56
C PRO A 361 14.63 -5.63 44.01
N ILE A 362 13.62 -5.74 44.85
CA ILE A 362 12.93 -6.99 45.23
C ILE A 362 11.46 -6.90 44.82
N SER A 363 10.93 -8.00 44.31
CA SER A 363 9.51 -8.13 44.01
C SER A 363 8.95 -9.46 44.52
N VAL A 364 7.62 -9.50 44.64
CA VAL A 364 6.85 -10.70 44.91
C VAL A 364 5.79 -10.84 43.83
N THR A 365 5.76 -11.99 43.18
CA THR A 365 4.85 -12.27 42.06
C THR A 365 4.12 -13.59 42.27
N PRO A 366 2.86 -13.76 41.84
CA PRO A 366 2.19 -15.06 41.97
C PRO A 366 2.71 -16.02 40.89
N SER A 367 2.50 -17.31 41.10
CA SER A 367 3.00 -18.34 40.19
C SER A 367 2.59 -18.10 38.73
N THR A 368 3.53 -18.30 37.83
CA THR A 368 3.31 -18.30 36.38
C THR A 368 3.12 -19.69 35.80
N ASN A 369 3.23 -20.74 36.62
CA ASN A 369 3.11 -22.13 36.20
C ASN A 369 1.64 -22.50 35.97
N LEU A 370 1.24 -22.66 34.72
CA LEU A 370 -0.11 -23.10 34.33
C LEU A 370 -0.37 -24.61 34.53
N THR A 371 0.60 -25.35 35.06
CA THR A 371 0.52 -26.81 35.28
C THR A 371 1.13 -27.20 36.62
N GLY A 372 0.72 -28.35 37.16
CA GLY A 372 1.31 -28.88 38.41
C GLY A 372 0.84 -28.18 39.68
N MET A 373 -0.20 -27.35 39.61
CA MET A 373 -0.66 -26.52 40.74
C MET A 373 -1.31 -27.37 41.84
N ASN A 374 -1.14 -26.93 43.09
CA ASN A 374 -1.81 -27.51 44.25
C ASN A 374 -2.73 -26.47 44.91
N ILE A 375 -4.04 -26.63 44.72
CA ILE A 375 -5.04 -25.67 45.16
C ILE A 375 -5.72 -26.17 46.43
N PRO A 376 -5.60 -25.48 47.59
CA PRO A 376 -6.25 -25.91 48.82
C PRO A 376 -7.78 -25.91 48.72
N GLY A 377 -8.44 -26.68 49.58
CA GLY A 377 -9.90 -26.79 49.57
C GLY A 377 -10.60 -25.48 49.97
N ASN A 378 -11.66 -25.12 49.25
CA ASN A 378 -12.43 -23.88 49.41
C ASN A 378 -11.64 -22.56 49.29
N GLU A 379 -10.44 -22.58 48.71
CA GLU A 379 -9.63 -21.38 48.49
C GLU A 379 -9.77 -20.83 47.08
N TYR A 380 -9.54 -19.52 46.95
CA TYR A 380 -9.31 -18.82 45.69
C TYR A 380 -7.81 -18.75 45.43
N TYR A 381 -7.38 -19.27 44.28
CA TYR A 381 -5.99 -19.42 43.92
C TYR A 381 -5.61 -18.49 42.77
N LEU A 382 -4.56 -17.70 42.96
CA LEU A 382 -4.12 -16.69 42.00
C LEU A 382 -2.96 -17.21 41.13
N LEU A 383 -3.04 -16.93 39.83
CA LEU A 383 -1.99 -17.17 38.85
C LEU A 383 -1.73 -15.90 38.04
N LYS A 384 -0.52 -15.74 37.53
CA LYS A 384 -0.18 -14.74 36.51
C LYS A 384 0.17 -15.42 35.20
N THR A 385 -0.26 -14.87 34.07
CA THR A 385 0.13 -15.38 32.75
C THR A 385 0.20 -14.28 31.71
N ASN A 386 1.13 -14.45 30.76
CA ASN A 386 1.25 -13.63 29.55
C ASN A 386 0.82 -14.44 28.30
N GLU A 387 0.25 -15.63 28.47
CA GLU A 387 -0.17 -16.51 27.37
C GLU A 387 -1.58 -16.18 26.86
N LEU A 388 -2.31 -15.28 27.52
CA LEU A 388 -3.63 -14.85 27.12
C LEU A 388 -3.52 -13.66 26.16
N SER A 389 -4.01 -13.84 24.94
CA SER A 389 -3.97 -12.81 23.90
C SER A 389 -5.11 -13.01 22.90
N GLY A 390 -5.75 -11.94 22.46
CA GLY A 390 -6.85 -11.99 21.51
C GLY A 390 -8.11 -12.59 22.14
N VAL A 391 -8.81 -13.49 21.45
CA VAL A 391 -9.89 -14.26 22.08
C VAL A 391 -9.46 -15.71 22.21
N THR A 392 -9.34 -16.18 23.45
CA THR A 392 -8.82 -17.52 23.76
C THR A 392 -9.83 -18.35 24.54
N SER A 393 -9.78 -19.65 24.36
CA SER A 393 -10.51 -20.63 25.16
C SER A 393 -9.62 -21.18 26.28
N LEU A 394 -10.16 -21.27 27.49
CA LEU A 394 -9.50 -21.81 28.67
C LEU A 394 -10.32 -22.98 29.21
N THR A 395 -9.64 -24.07 29.58
CA THR A 395 -10.26 -25.22 30.25
C THR A 395 -9.39 -25.69 31.40
N THR A 396 -9.98 -25.93 32.58
CA THR A 396 -9.26 -26.53 33.71
C THR A 396 -9.25 -28.05 33.59
N SER A 397 -8.17 -28.71 34.02
CA SER A 397 -8.05 -30.18 33.98
C SER A 397 -8.99 -30.92 34.93
N ASN A 398 -9.69 -30.20 35.81
CA ASN A 398 -10.60 -30.75 36.80
C ASN A 398 -11.88 -29.91 36.89
N ALA A 399 -13.03 -30.52 36.65
CA ALA A 399 -14.32 -29.83 36.65
C ALA A 399 -14.71 -29.19 38.02
N ASN A 400 -14.07 -29.57 39.12
CA ASN A 400 -14.29 -28.93 40.43
C ASN A 400 -13.39 -27.71 40.68
N ILE A 401 -12.42 -27.46 39.81
CA ILE A 401 -11.63 -26.24 39.79
C ILE A 401 -12.22 -25.35 38.69
N VAL A 402 -12.84 -24.25 39.11
CA VAL A 402 -13.53 -23.34 38.20
C VAL A 402 -12.77 -22.02 38.10
N ILE A 403 -12.79 -21.41 36.93
CA ILE A 403 -12.32 -20.05 36.70
C ILE A 403 -13.39 -19.12 37.28
N SER A 404 -13.00 -18.32 38.27
CA SER A 404 -13.90 -17.40 38.97
C SER A 404 -13.79 -15.96 38.47
N GLY A 405 -12.68 -15.59 37.84
CA GLY A 405 -12.45 -14.23 37.38
C GLY A 405 -11.07 -14.06 36.75
N PHE A 406 -10.94 -12.96 36.00
CA PHE A 406 -9.67 -12.45 35.53
C PHE A 406 -9.41 -11.09 36.16
N TYR A 407 -8.15 -10.76 36.38
CA TYR A 407 -7.74 -9.47 36.90
C TYR A 407 -6.57 -8.91 36.08
N ILE A 408 -6.38 -7.60 36.14
CA ILE A 408 -5.23 -6.87 35.61
C ILE A 408 -4.56 -6.09 36.74
N LYS A 409 -3.32 -5.67 36.55
CA LYS A 409 -2.60 -4.85 37.53
C LYS A 409 -3.03 -3.38 37.41
N GLY A 410 -3.47 -2.80 38.51
CA GLY A 410 -3.72 -1.36 38.66
C GLY A 410 -2.76 -0.69 39.65
N ASP A 411 -2.93 0.62 39.83
CA ASP A 411 -2.07 1.46 40.69
C ASP A 411 -2.07 1.04 42.16
N ASP A 412 -3.20 0.54 42.68
CA ASP A 412 -3.38 0.18 44.10
C ASP A 412 -3.58 -1.34 44.31
N GLY A 413 -3.32 -2.18 43.31
CA GLY A 413 -3.50 -3.64 43.41
C GLY A 413 -4.13 -4.29 42.17
N LEU A 414 -4.79 -5.43 42.35
CA LEU A 414 -5.46 -6.13 41.25
C LEU A 414 -6.86 -5.55 41.00
N ILE A 415 -7.19 -5.29 39.73
CA ILE A 415 -8.49 -4.80 39.29
C ILE A 415 -9.22 -5.92 38.55
N LEU A 416 -10.50 -6.14 38.89
CA LEU A 416 -11.34 -7.13 38.21
C LEU A 416 -11.46 -6.79 36.72
N TYR A 417 -11.19 -7.76 35.87
CA TYR A 417 -11.28 -7.64 34.42
C TYR A 417 -12.59 -8.22 33.90
N ASP A 418 -13.63 -7.39 33.80
CA ASP A 418 -15.00 -7.76 33.43
C ASP A 418 -15.56 -7.00 32.20
N GLU A 419 -14.69 -6.32 31.44
CA GLU A 419 -15.05 -5.48 30.29
C GLU A 419 -15.92 -6.21 29.24
N TYR A 420 -15.70 -7.51 29.06
CA TYR A 420 -16.42 -8.32 28.06
C TYR A 420 -17.60 -9.10 28.63
N GLY A 421 -17.92 -8.91 29.91
CA GLY A 421 -19.04 -9.49 30.63
C GLY A 421 -18.59 -10.21 31.89
N SER A 422 -19.44 -10.22 32.93
CA SER A 422 -19.16 -10.94 34.15
C SER A 422 -19.05 -12.45 33.90
N ILE A 423 -18.13 -13.10 34.61
CA ILE A 423 -17.88 -14.54 34.49
C ILE A 423 -18.79 -15.28 35.45
N THR A 424 -19.57 -16.22 34.91
CA THR A 424 -20.18 -17.26 35.74
C THR A 424 -19.15 -18.37 35.93
N GLU A 425 -18.84 -18.72 37.18
CA GLU A 425 -17.86 -19.75 37.53
C GLU A 425 -18.01 -21.00 36.65
N THR A 426 -16.94 -21.36 35.94
CA THR A 426 -16.95 -22.46 34.97
C THR A 426 -15.58 -23.10 34.85
N ASN A 427 -15.52 -24.38 34.49
CA ASN A 427 -14.27 -25.07 34.18
C ASN A 427 -13.86 -24.90 32.70
N GLU A 428 -14.69 -24.25 31.88
CA GLU A 428 -14.46 -23.98 30.45
C GLU A 428 -15.06 -22.63 30.05
N ILE A 429 -14.27 -21.77 29.41
CA ILE A 429 -14.71 -20.44 28.95
C ILE A 429 -13.94 -20.02 27.68
N SER A 430 -14.53 -19.14 26.88
CA SER A 430 -13.79 -18.34 25.90
C SER A 430 -13.97 -16.87 26.22
N TYR A 431 -12.88 -16.10 26.25
CA TYR A 431 -12.91 -14.71 26.70
C TYR A 431 -11.90 -13.84 25.93
N PRO A 432 -12.19 -12.54 25.69
CA PRO A 432 -11.26 -11.61 25.06
C PRO A 432 -10.20 -11.06 26.03
N PHE A 433 -8.98 -10.86 25.51
CA PHE A 433 -7.76 -10.35 26.16
C PHE A 433 -7.01 -9.48 25.12
N PRO A 434 -7.44 -8.23 24.89
CA PRO A 434 -7.00 -7.40 23.76
C PRO A 434 -5.60 -6.81 23.95
N ASP A 435 -5.16 -6.64 25.19
CA ASP A 435 -3.92 -5.95 25.54
C ASP A 435 -2.79 -6.95 25.74
N ASP A 436 -1.58 -6.59 25.30
CA ASP A 436 -0.36 -7.37 25.54
C ASP A 436 0.15 -7.14 26.98
N GLU A 437 -0.71 -7.44 27.96
CA GLU A 437 -0.50 -7.24 29.39
C GLU A 437 -0.50 -8.59 30.14
N SER A 438 0.04 -8.58 31.37
CA SER A 438 -0.11 -9.73 32.26
C SER A 438 -1.53 -9.80 32.81
N TYR A 439 -2.18 -10.94 32.58
CA TYR A 439 -3.49 -11.23 33.16
C TYR A 439 -3.32 -12.17 34.36
N TYR A 440 -4.17 -11.98 35.36
CA TYR A 440 -4.23 -12.84 36.52
C TYR A 440 -5.50 -13.69 36.50
N ILE A 441 -5.34 -15.00 36.65
CA ILE A 441 -6.46 -15.94 36.66
C ILE A 441 -6.74 -16.32 38.11
N VAL A 442 -7.99 -16.15 38.53
CA VAL A 442 -8.44 -16.65 39.84
C VAL A 442 -9.19 -17.95 39.64
N LEU A 443 -8.61 -19.03 40.18
CA LEU A 443 -9.21 -20.35 40.24
C LEU A 443 -9.90 -20.54 41.59
N HIS A 444 -11.03 -21.23 41.61
CA HIS A 444 -11.74 -21.57 42.84
C HIS A 444 -11.88 -23.09 42.96
N ASN A 445 -11.36 -23.66 44.05
CA ASN A 445 -11.59 -25.06 44.38
C ASN A 445 -12.92 -25.22 45.12
N LYS A 446 -13.94 -25.72 44.42
CA LYS A 446 -15.31 -25.89 44.94
C LYS A 446 -15.44 -27.04 45.95
N THR A 447 -14.35 -27.69 46.32
CA THR A 447 -14.35 -28.84 47.25
C THR A 447 -13.62 -28.50 48.54
N GLY A 448 -14.03 -29.13 49.65
CA GLY A 448 -13.35 -28.97 50.95
C GLY A 448 -11.98 -29.68 51.05
N SER A 449 -11.50 -30.31 49.97
CA SER A 449 -10.20 -31.02 49.92
C SER A 449 -9.25 -30.35 48.94
N SER A 450 -7.96 -30.30 49.23
CA SER A 450 -6.95 -29.82 48.27
C SER A 450 -6.95 -30.67 46.99
N LYS A 451 -6.64 -30.04 45.86
CA LYS A 451 -6.46 -30.71 44.56
C LYS A 451 -5.06 -30.41 44.01
N SER A 452 -4.33 -31.45 43.70
CA SER A 452 -2.98 -31.42 43.12
C SER A 452 -2.99 -31.65 41.61
N ASP A 453 -1.86 -31.36 40.96
CA ASP A 453 -1.63 -31.57 39.52
C ASP A 453 -2.68 -30.89 38.63
N ILE A 454 -3.18 -29.73 39.08
CA ILE A 454 -4.13 -28.94 38.29
C ILE A 454 -3.37 -28.24 37.16
N SER A 455 -4.03 -28.15 36.00
CA SER A 455 -3.53 -27.42 34.84
C SER A 455 -4.63 -26.63 34.15
N ILE A 456 -4.26 -25.52 33.52
CA ILE A 456 -5.12 -24.76 32.61
C ILE A 456 -4.64 -25.02 31.19
N ASN A 457 -5.54 -25.45 30.32
CA ASN A 457 -5.31 -25.56 28.89
C ASN A 457 -5.81 -24.27 28.21
N ILE A 458 -4.92 -23.57 27.51
CA ILE A 458 -5.23 -22.41 26.69
C ILE A 458 -5.25 -22.86 25.22
N ALA A 459 -6.31 -22.55 24.50
CA ALA A 459 -6.50 -22.93 23.11
C ALA A 459 -7.06 -21.78 22.28
N GLU A 460 -6.76 -21.79 20.98
CA GLU A 460 -7.40 -20.90 20.01
C GLU A 460 -8.91 -21.20 19.91
N ILE A 461 -9.71 -20.16 19.71
CA ILE A 461 -11.14 -20.33 19.41
C ILE A 461 -11.34 -20.88 17.98
N PRO A 462 -12.48 -21.52 17.69
CA PRO A 462 -12.77 -22.01 16.34
C PRO A 462 -12.84 -20.88 15.29
N THR A 463 -12.32 -21.10 14.09
CA THR A 463 -12.54 -20.22 12.93
C THR A 463 -13.64 -20.77 12.01
N ILE A 464 -14.64 -19.93 11.72
CA ILE A 464 -15.69 -20.21 10.74
C ILE A 464 -15.35 -19.51 9.42
N THR A 465 -15.51 -20.24 8.32
CA THR A 465 -15.30 -19.72 6.96
C THR A 465 -16.61 -19.68 6.20
N GLU A 466 -16.75 -18.71 5.29
CA GLU A 466 -17.97 -18.51 4.50
C GLU A 466 -18.43 -19.83 3.84
N GLY A 467 -19.68 -20.25 4.10
CA GLY A 467 -20.32 -21.42 3.51
C GLY A 467 -19.92 -22.78 4.09
N ASN A 468 -19.04 -22.84 5.09
CA ASN A 468 -18.63 -24.09 5.73
C ASN A 468 -19.17 -24.19 7.16
N PRO A 469 -20.17 -25.05 7.42
CA PRO A 469 -20.68 -25.29 8.77
C PRO A 469 -19.58 -25.77 9.73
N LYS A 470 -19.63 -25.29 10.98
CA LYS A 470 -18.69 -25.68 12.06
C LYS A 470 -19.44 -25.98 13.36
N SER A 471 -18.99 -26.99 14.08
CA SER A 471 -19.49 -27.32 15.41
C SER A 471 -18.94 -26.31 16.43
N LEU A 472 -19.81 -25.82 17.32
CA LEU A 472 -19.49 -24.92 18.42
C LEU A 472 -20.17 -25.43 19.69
N GLU A 473 -19.40 -25.56 20.77
CA GLU A 473 -19.95 -25.81 22.10
C GLU A 473 -20.57 -24.51 22.63
N LEU A 474 -21.85 -24.55 22.98
CA LEU A 474 -22.56 -23.46 23.61
C LEU A 474 -22.41 -23.59 25.13
N LEU A 475 -21.96 -22.51 25.77
CA LEU A 475 -21.71 -22.44 27.20
C LEU A 475 -22.68 -21.46 27.88
N SER A 476 -22.72 -21.53 29.22
CA SER A 476 -23.41 -20.53 30.07
C SER A 476 -22.68 -19.18 30.12
N ASN A 477 -21.45 -19.12 29.63
CA ASN A 477 -20.73 -17.90 29.28
C ASN A 477 -20.66 -17.79 27.74
N TYR A 478 -20.26 -16.63 27.21
CA TYR A 478 -20.11 -16.47 25.77
C TYR A 478 -19.11 -17.47 25.16
N SER A 479 -19.55 -18.15 24.10
CA SER A 479 -18.79 -19.08 23.28
C SER A 479 -18.38 -18.35 22.00
N TYR A 480 -17.11 -17.93 21.92
CA TYR A 480 -16.58 -17.12 20.84
C TYR A 480 -16.03 -17.99 19.70
N TYR A 481 -16.15 -17.48 18.48
CA TYR A 481 -15.48 -17.99 17.29
C TYR A 481 -15.07 -16.84 16.37
N GLU A 482 -14.05 -17.09 15.55
CA GLU A 482 -13.50 -16.11 14.61
C GLU A 482 -14.19 -16.20 13.25
N PHE A 483 -14.49 -15.06 12.63
CA PHE A 483 -14.93 -14.96 11.24
C PHE A 483 -14.15 -13.89 10.47
N ARG A 484 -13.50 -14.29 9.38
CA ARG A 484 -12.77 -13.38 8.50
C ARG A 484 -13.52 -13.14 7.19
N THR A 485 -13.81 -11.87 6.91
CA THR A 485 -14.42 -11.45 5.65
C THR A 485 -13.42 -11.46 4.48
N GLY A 486 -13.93 -11.75 3.28
CA GLY A 486 -13.16 -11.65 2.03
C GLY A 486 -12.96 -10.21 1.54
N SER A 487 -12.53 -10.07 0.27
CA SER A 487 -12.19 -8.77 -0.35
C SER A 487 -13.34 -7.77 -0.50
N THR A 488 -14.58 -8.22 -0.29
CA THR A 488 -15.79 -7.38 -0.31
C THR A 488 -16.55 -7.54 1.00
N GLY A 489 -16.94 -6.43 1.62
CA GLY A 489 -17.84 -6.43 2.78
C GLY A 489 -19.28 -6.74 2.37
N GLY A 490 -20.21 -6.58 3.29
CA GLY A 490 -21.64 -6.69 3.02
C GLY A 490 -22.44 -7.33 4.16
N ARG A 491 -23.70 -7.65 3.87
CA ARG A 491 -24.58 -8.39 4.78
C ARG A 491 -24.25 -9.88 4.74
N TYR A 492 -24.17 -10.48 5.92
CA TYR A 492 -23.98 -11.91 6.13
C TYR A 492 -25.10 -12.42 7.02
N VAL A 493 -25.49 -13.67 6.80
CA VAL A 493 -26.48 -14.39 7.59
C VAL A 493 -25.74 -15.52 8.29
N GLN A 494 -25.76 -15.51 9.61
CA GLN A 494 -25.38 -16.64 10.44
C GLN A 494 -26.62 -17.51 10.66
N THR A 495 -26.48 -18.81 10.45
CA THR A 495 -27.50 -19.82 10.79
C THR A 495 -26.91 -20.78 11.80
N VAL A 496 -27.59 -20.94 12.94
CA VAL A 496 -27.30 -21.92 14.00
C VAL A 496 -28.33 -23.04 13.89
N SER A 497 -27.87 -24.29 13.89
CA SER A 497 -28.73 -25.46 13.71
C SER A 497 -28.26 -26.63 14.56
N GLY A 498 -29.14 -27.60 14.81
CA GLY A 498 -28.79 -28.83 15.53
C GLY A 498 -28.67 -28.68 17.05
N THR A 499 -29.23 -27.61 17.63
CA THR A 499 -29.34 -27.38 19.08
C THR A 499 -30.80 -27.51 19.53
N GLU A 500 -31.02 -27.91 20.78
CA GLU A 500 -32.35 -27.99 21.41
C GLU A 500 -32.74 -26.70 22.17
N THR A 501 -31.87 -25.68 22.21
CA THR A 501 -32.18 -24.38 22.84
C THR A 501 -32.67 -23.35 21.82
N ASP A 502 -33.77 -22.69 22.17
CA ASP A 502 -34.32 -21.58 21.38
C ASP A 502 -33.85 -20.20 21.90
N ASP A 503 -33.18 -20.14 23.07
CA ASP A 503 -32.74 -18.89 23.71
C ASP A 503 -31.24 -18.63 23.46
N LEU A 504 -30.94 -18.23 22.23
CA LEU A 504 -29.60 -17.86 21.79
C LEU A 504 -29.44 -16.33 21.80
N ARG A 505 -28.41 -15.84 22.51
CA ARG A 505 -28.03 -14.43 22.51
C ARG A 505 -26.66 -14.26 21.85
N TYR A 506 -26.51 -13.17 21.09
CA TYR A 506 -25.36 -12.93 20.23
C TYR A 506 -24.62 -11.67 20.63
N LYS A 507 -23.29 -11.70 20.56
CA LYS A 507 -22.41 -10.55 20.69
C LYS A 507 -21.40 -10.58 19.55
N VAL A 508 -21.05 -9.43 19.00
CA VAL A 508 -20.04 -9.33 17.94
C VAL A 508 -19.05 -8.24 18.29
N LEU A 509 -17.77 -8.59 18.19
CA LEU A 509 -16.64 -7.69 18.37
C LEU A 509 -15.92 -7.50 17.03
N ASN A 510 -15.42 -6.30 16.78
CA ASN A 510 -14.54 -6.03 15.63
C ASN A 510 -13.11 -6.55 15.91
N GLN A 511 -12.20 -6.34 14.95
CA GLN A 511 -10.78 -6.73 15.08
C GLN A 511 -10.02 -6.04 16.23
N ASN A 512 -10.54 -4.91 16.74
CA ASN A 512 -10.01 -4.17 17.88
C ASN A 512 -10.81 -4.47 19.17
N PHE A 513 -11.64 -5.52 19.16
CA PHE A 513 -12.47 -5.95 20.27
C PHE A 513 -13.63 -4.99 20.65
N ASP A 514 -13.89 -3.93 19.87
CA ASP A 514 -15.05 -3.07 20.14
C ASP A 514 -16.36 -3.80 19.80
N PRO A 515 -17.39 -3.72 20.66
CA PRO A 515 -18.71 -4.27 20.36
C PRO A 515 -19.38 -3.53 19.19
N ILE A 516 -19.94 -4.27 18.23
CA ILE A 516 -20.71 -3.71 17.11
C ILE A 516 -22.21 -3.97 17.25
N THR A 517 -23.01 -2.91 17.28
CA THR A 517 -24.48 -2.93 17.44
C THR A 517 -25.22 -2.90 16.10
N ASN A 518 -24.83 -3.78 15.16
CA ASN A 518 -25.41 -3.80 13.80
C ASN A 518 -26.19 -5.08 13.47
N GLY A 519 -26.42 -5.97 14.43
CA GLY A 519 -27.10 -7.24 14.18
C GLY A 519 -28.54 -7.25 14.69
N TYR A 520 -29.42 -7.86 13.90
CA TYR A 520 -30.80 -8.14 14.26
C TYR A 520 -30.95 -9.66 14.39
N SER A 521 -31.37 -10.11 15.58
CA SER A 521 -31.78 -11.52 15.76
C SER A 521 -33.19 -11.67 15.22
N TYR A 522 -33.36 -12.61 14.30
CA TYR A 522 -34.66 -13.13 13.93
C TYR A 522 -34.77 -14.52 14.57
N VAL A 523 -35.94 -14.84 15.14
CA VAL A 523 -36.16 -16.01 16.00
C VAL A 523 -35.80 -17.32 15.25
N ASP A 524 -35.26 -18.32 15.97
CA ASP A 524 -34.72 -19.64 15.55
C ASP A 524 -33.33 -19.64 14.88
N GLY A 525 -32.30 -19.19 15.61
CA GLY A 525 -30.91 -19.47 15.22
C GLY A 525 -30.35 -18.63 14.06
N GLU A 526 -31.10 -17.68 13.49
CA GLU A 526 -30.60 -16.79 12.45
C GLU A 526 -30.23 -15.39 12.97
N TYR A 527 -29.02 -14.95 12.64
CA TYR A 527 -28.49 -13.64 13.02
C TYR A 527 -27.88 -12.92 11.81
N ILE A 528 -28.46 -11.79 11.42
CA ILE A 528 -28.00 -11.03 10.24
C ILE A 528 -27.03 -9.94 10.70
N MET A 529 -25.85 -9.92 10.10
CA MET A 529 -24.75 -9.02 10.45
C MET A 529 -24.24 -8.27 9.22
N SER A 530 -23.66 -7.08 9.41
CA SER A 530 -23.00 -6.32 8.34
C SER A 530 -21.53 -6.13 8.66
N PHE A 531 -20.67 -6.53 7.73
CA PHE A 531 -19.22 -6.53 7.92
C PHE A 531 -18.47 -5.75 6.84
N SER A 532 -17.36 -5.13 7.23
CA SER A 532 -16.39 -4.49 6.34
C SER A 532 -15.54 -5.53 5.58
N PRO A 533 -14.99 -5.20 4.40
CA PRO A 533 -14.10 -6.09 3.65
C PRO A 533 -12.76 -6.32 4.37
N ASN A 534 -12.19 -7.52 4.21
CA ASN A 534 -10.86 -7.93 4.71
C ASN A 534 -10.63 -7.71 6.22
N THR A 535 -11.70 -7.77 7.01
CA THR A 535 -11.69 -7.55 8.45
C THR A 535 -12.03 -8.84 9.18
N THR A 536 -11.33 -9.09 10.29
CA THR A 536 -11.62 -10.17 11.25
C THR A 536 -12.64 -9.70 12.27
N TYR A 537 -13.59 -10.56 12.62
CA TYR A 537 -14.60 -10.34 13.64
C TYR A 537 -14.63 -11.53 14.60
N TYR A 538 -14.94 -11.25 15.86
CA TYR A 538 -15.16 -12.28 16.88
C TYR A 538 -16.63 -12.29 17.23
N ILE A 539 -17.30 -13.41 16.96
CA ILE A 539 -18.74 -13.56 17.18
C ILE A 539 -18.92 -14.53 18.34
N ALA A 540 -19.80 -14.17 19.26
CA ALA A 540 -20.04 -14.92 20.48
C ALA A 540 -21.51 -15.31 20.58
N ILE A 541 -21.76 -16.55 20.99
CA ILE A 541 -23.10 -17.09 21.26
C ILE A 541 -23.14 -17.51 22.73
N ILE A 542 -24.18 -17.13 23.44
CA ILE A 542 -24.46 -17.63 24.80
C ILE A 542 -25.81 -18.32 24.80
N SER A 543 -25.90 -19.44 25.52
CA SER A 543 -27.11 -20.22 25.72
C SER A 543 -27.44 -20.35 27.21
N ASP A 544 -28.70 -20.61 27.52
CA ASP A 544 -29.16 -20.95 28.87
C ASP A 544 -28.67 -22.34 29.33
N LYS A 545 -28.23 -23.20 28.40
CA LYS A 545 -27.78 -24.57 28.66
C LYS A 545 -26.50 -24.87 27.90
N LYS A 546 -25.71 -25.80 28.45
CA LYS A 546 -24.58 -26.39 27.70
C LYS A 546 -25.13 -27.33 26.62
N ASP A 547 -24.82 -27.05 25.35
CA ASP A 547 -25.27 -27.83 24.19
C ASP A 547 -24.26 -27.69 23.03
N THR A 548 -24.34 -28.54 22.00
CA THR A 548 -23.49 -28.46 20.80
C THR A 548 -24.31 -27.99 19.60
N ALA A 549 -23.86 -26.95 18.88
CA ALA A 549 -24.56 -26.42 17.71
C ALA A 549 -23.69 -26.37 16.45
N SER A 550 -24.31 -26.45 15.28
CA SER A 550 -23.68 -26.25 13.97
C SER A 550 -23.94 -24.82 13.47
N VAL A 551 -22.87 -24.03 13.34
CA VAL A 551 -22.89 -22.62 12.94
C VAL A 551 -22.38 -22.47 11.51
N THR A 552 -23.14 -21.78 10.66
CA THR A 552 -22.75 -21.45 9.27
C THR A 552 -22.91 -19.96 9.02
N ILE A 553 -21.97 -19.34 8.30
CA ILE A 553 -22.07 -17.94 7.88
C ILE A 553 -22.00 -17.87 6.35
N ASN A 554 -23.00 -17.23 5.73
CA ASN A 554 -23.03 -16.98 4.29
C ASN A 554 -23.28 -15.50 4.01
N ARG A 555 -22.77 -14.98 2.88
CA ARG A 555 -23.23 -13.68 2.37
C ARG A 555 -24.72 -13.74 2.11
N GLU A 556 -25.43 -12.64 2.34
CA GLU A 556 -26.87 -12.55 2.09
C GLU A 556 -27.24 -13.02 0.68
N SER A 557 -26.44 -12.68 -0.33
CA SER A 557 -26.65 -13.09 -1.74
C SER A 557 -26.51 -14.60 -2.02
N LYS A 558 -25.98 -15.36 -1.08
CA LYS A 558 -25.95 -16.84 -1.11
C LYS A 558 -26.88 -17.45 -0.07
N ALA A 559 -27.06 -16.76 1.05
CA ALA A 559 -27.94 -17.19 2.12
C ALA A 559 -29.40 -17.15 1.68
N TYR A 560 -29.80 -16.13 0.91
CA TYR A 560 -31.15 -15.96 0.40
C TYR A 560 -31.15 -15.83 -1.12
N GLN A 561 -31.85 -16.73 -1.78
CA GLN A 561 -31.95 -16.74 -3.24
C GLN A 561 -33.37 -17.07 -3.70
N TRP A 562 -33.68 -16.69 -4.93
CA TRP A 562 -34.92 -17.01 -5.60
C TRP A 562 -34.65 -17.88 -6.82
N GLN A 563 -35.37 -18.99 -6.95
CA GLN A 563 -35.42 -19.78 -8.17
C GLN A 563 -36.69 -19.44 -8.94
N ILE A 564 -36.51 -19.13 -10.23
CA ILE A 564 -37.58 -18.68 -11.13
C ILE A 564 -37.65 -19.65 -12.31
N SER A 565 -38.82 -20.24 -12.51
CA SER A 565 -39.09 -21.13 -13.65
C SER A 565 -40.19 -20.52 -14.54
N GLY A 566 -40.03 -20.62 -15.87
CA GLY A 566 -40.99 -20.12 -16.86
C GLY A 566 -40.47 -18.94 -17.71
N GLY A 567 -41.09 -18.72 -18.87
CA GLY A 567 -40.72 -17.64 -19.79
C GLY A 567 -39.25 -17.71 -20.24
N LYS A 568 -38.54 -16.57 -20.18
CA LYS A 568 -37.11 -16.48 -20.54
C LYS A 568 -36.16 -17.16 -19.55
N PHE A 569 -36.65 -17.54 -18.37
CA PHE A 569 -35.84 -18.10 -17.29
C PHE A 569 -35.67 -19.63 -17.41
N GLY A 570 -36.40 -20.28 -18.31
CA GLY A 570 -36.29 -21.72 -18.51
C GLY A 570 -36.77 -22.50 -17.28
N ASN A 571 -36.04 -23.55 -16.89
CA ASN A 571 -36.36 -24.40 -15.76
C ASN A 571 -35.32 -24.18 -14.65
N GLY A 572 -35.68 -23.38 -13.63
CA GLY A 572 -34.85 -23.18 -12.43
C GLY A 572 -33.74 -22.14 -12.54
N TYR A 573 -34.02 -20.91 -13.01
CA TYR A 573 -33.06 -19.82 -12.96
C TYR A 573 -32.90 -19.30 -11.52
N ILE A 574 -31.70 -19.42 -10.96
CA ILE A 574 -31.39 -18.93 -9.62
C ILE A 574 -30.88 -17.49 -9.70
N THR A 575 -31.45 -16.61 -8.88
CA THR A 575 -31.04 -15.23 -8.71
C THR A 575 -30.97 -14.83 -7.25
N TYR A 576 -30.07 -13.91 -6.94
CA TYR A 576 -30.01 -13.22 -5.65
C TYR A 576 -30.40 -11.74 -5.78
N ASP A 577 -30.70 -11.29 -7.00
CA ASP A 577 -31.15 -9.93 -7.24
C ASP A 577 -32.54 -9.74 -6.60
N ARG A 578 -32.71 -8.61 -5.89
CA ARG A 578 -34.02 -8.21 -5.34
C ARG A 578 -34.98 -7.68 -6.39
N GLU A 579 -34.52 -7.39 -7.61
CA GLU A 579 -35.35 -6.94 -8.73
C GLU A 579 -35.00 -7.69 -10.02
N ILE A 580 -36.01 -8.15 -10.77
CA ILE A 580 -35.80 -8.82 -12.04
C ILE A 580 -36.84 -8.46 -13.09
N TYR A 581 -36.41 -8.32 -14.35
CA TYR A 581 -37.33 -8.07 -15.46
C TYR A 581 -37.95 -9.37 -15.96
N ALA A 582 -39.27 -9.48 -15.95
CA ALA A 582 -40.01 -10.66 -16.36
C ALA A 582 -40.87 -10.37 -17.61
N PRO A 583 -40.64 -11.06 -18.75
CA PRO A 583 -41.46 -10.90 -19.93
C PRO A 583 -42.96 -11.09 -19.67
N ARG A 584 -43.77 -10.22 -20.25
CA ARG A 584 -45.23 -10.36 -20.24
C ARG A 584 -45.71 -11.47 -21.20
N GLY A 585 -46.90 -12.00 -20.95
CA GLY A 585 -47.57 -13.03 -21.75
C GLY A 585 -47.33 -14.47 -21.32
N THR A 586 -46.84 -14.71 -20.10
CA THR A 586 -46.51 -16.05 -19.57
C THR A 586 -46.68 -16.12 -18.05
N SER A 587 -46.64 -17.33 -17.49
CA SER A 587 -46.59 -17.59 -16.05
C SER A 587 -45.20 -17.99 -15.58
N TYR A 588 -44.93 -17.75 -14.29
CA TYR A 588 -43.68 -18.03 -13.58
C TYR A 588 -43.97 -18.83 -12.32
N ILE A 589 -43.04 -19.69 -11.91
CA ILE A 589 -43.02 -20.37 -10.62
C ILE A 589 -41.83 -19.82 -9.84
N LEU A 590 -42.08 -19.33 -8.63
CA LEU A 590 -41.11 -18.72 -7.73
C LEU A 590 -40.89 -19.62 -6.53
N GLU A 591 -39.63 -19.95 -6.25
CA GLU A 591 -39.21 -20.75 -5.11
C GLU A 591 -38.13 -19.99 -4.34
N PHE A 592 -38.20 -19.97 -3.00
CA PHE A 592 -37.20 -19.34 -2.15
C PHE A 592 -36.20 -20.37 -1.61
N LEU A 593 -34.93 -20.00 -1.59
CA LEU A 593 -33.83 -20.85 -1.17
C LEU A 593 -33.11 -20.21 0.01
N VAL A 594 -32.91 -21.00 1.06
CA VAL A 594 -32.04 -20.66 2.20
C VAL A 594 -30.79 -21.52 2.12
N ASN A 595 -29.62 -20.88 2.05
CA ASN A 595 -28.32 -21.54 1.89
C ASN A 595 -28.28 -22.56 0.71
N GLY A 596 -28.99 -22.25 -0.38
CA GLY A 596 -29.07 -23.09 -1.58
C GLY A 596 -30.08 -24.24 -1.51
N ILE A 597 -30.85 -24.35 -0.43
CA ILE A 597 -31.90 -25.37 -0.26
C ILE A 597 -33.26 -24.69 -0.40
N VAL A 598 -34.12 -25.22 -1.27
CA VAL A 598 -35.51 -24.75 -1.39
C VAL A 598 -36.23 -24.98 -0.07
N VAL A 599 -36.78 -23.91 0.52
CA VAL A 599 -37.56 -24.00 1.75
C VAL A 599 -39.03 -24.24 1.43
N ASP A 600 -39.67 -25.11 2.20
CA ASP A 600 -41.13 -25.32 2.12
C ASP A 600 -41.83 -24.15 2.80
N THR A 601 -42.35 -23.22 1.99
CA THR A 601 -42.95 -21.97 2.46
C THR A 601 -44.10 -21.49 1.58
N ASN A 602 -44.91 -20.59 2.13
CA ASN A 602 -45.95 -19.87 1.42
C ASN A 602 -45.44 -18.53 0.87
N TYR A 603 -45.94 -18.16 -0.30
CA TYR A 603 -45.63 -16.88 -0.93
C TYR A 603 -46.81 -15.92 -0.85
N TYR A 604 -46.50 -14.63 -0.76
CA TYR A 604 -47.48 -13.57 -0.96
C TYR A 604 -46.82 -12.39 -1.64
N SER A 605 -47.64 -11.55 -2.26
CA SER A 605 -47.24 -10.24 -2.73
C SER A 605 -47.84 -9.19 -1.82
N GLU A 606 -47.11 -8.14 -1.48
CA GLU A 606 -47.75 -6.97 -0.87
C GLU A 606 -48.69 -6.35 -1.90
N ASP A 607 -49.96 -6.22 -1.54
CA ASP A 607 -50.88 -5.31 -2.21
C ASP A 607 -50.34 -3.90 -1.96
N ASP A 608 -49.56 -3.37 -2.89
CA ASP A 608 -49.42 -1.93 -2.97
C ASP A 608 -50.75 -1.42 -3.51
N VAL A 609 -51.72 -1.20 -2.60
CA VAL A 609 -53.14 -0.84 -2.79
C VAL A 609 -53.34 0.43 -3.66
N HIS A 610 -52.29 1.00 -4.26
CA HIS A 610 -52.33 2.24 -5.02
C HIS A 610 -51.72 2.20 -6.43
N ASN A 611 -51.25 1.05 -6.96
CA ASN A 611 -50.78 0.98 -8.35
C ASN A 611 -51.69 0.13 -9.25
N TYR A 612 -52.83 0.74 -9.52
CA TYR A 612 -53.85 0.37 -10.50
C TYR A 612 -53.25 -0.04 -11.86
N PHE A 613 -52.96 -1.33 -12.08
CA PHE A 613 -52.78 -1.89 -13.42
C PHE A 613 -54.12 -2.04 -14.16
N GLY A 614 -55.03 -1.07 -13.99
CA GLY A 614 -56.28 -0.97 -14.77
C GLY A 614 -57.20 -2.19 -14.70
N GLY A 615 -57.28 -2.90 -13.57
CA GLY A 615 -58.21 -4.01 -13.35
C GLY A 615 -57.66 -5.42 -13.59
N TYR A 616 -56.33 -5.63 -13.51
CA TYR A 616 -55.73 -6.97 -13.50
C TYR A 616 -55.11 -7.25 -12.13
N ASP A 617 -55.63 -8.27 -11.43
CA ASP A 617 -55.04 -8.82 -10.21
C ASP A 617 -53.81 -9.66 -10.60
N ILE A 618 -52.63 -9.02 -10.64
CA ILE A 618 -51.35 -9.73 -10.75
C ILE A 618 -50.92 -10.04 -9.32
N SER A 619 -51.07 -11.30 -8.91
CA SER A 619 -50.65 -11.80 -7.60
C SER A 619 -49.90 -13.11 -7.74
N VAL A 620 -49.06 -13.41 -6.75
CA VAL A 620 -48.49 -14.74 -6.56
C VAL A 620 -49.47 -15.56 -5.70
N ASN A 621 -49.71 -16.81 -6.06
CA ASN A 621 -50.47 -17.71 -5.18
C ASN A 621 -49.57 -18.27 -4.06
N GLN A 622 -50.16 -18.95 -3.08
CA GLN A 622 -49.42 -19.53 -1.93
C GLN A 622 -48.34 -20.53 -2.37
N SER A 623 -48.48 -21.16 -3.55
CA SER A 623 -47.53 -22.11 -4.12
C SER A 623 -46.47 -21.47 -5.03
N GLY A 624 -46.36 -20.14 -5.07
CA GLY A 624 -45.32 -19.44 -5.81
C GLY A 624 -45.62 -19.20 -7.29
N VAL A 625 -46.83 -19.49 -7.78
CA VAL A 625 -47.20 -19.28 -9.19
C VAL A 625 -47.68 -17.85 -9.43
N LEU A 626 -47.07 -17.17 -10.40
CA LEU A 626 -47.35 -15.79 -10.80
C LEU A 626 -47.63 -15.68 -12.31
N ASN A 627 -48.74 -15.07 -12.71
CA ASN A 627 -49.09 -14.87 -14.12
C ASN A 627 -48.96 -13.39 -14.54
N ILE A 628 -48.22 -13.11 -15.62
CA ILE A 628 -48.07 -11.74 -16.17
C ILE A 628 -48.73 -11.67 -17.56
N PRO A 629 -49.95 -11.12 -17.71
CA PRO A 629 -50.64 -11.01 -19.01
C PRO A 629 -49.91 -10.17 -20.07
N SER A 630 -50.09 -10.46 -21.37
CA SER A 630 -49.46 -9.69 -22.46
C SER A 630 -49.94 -8.22 -22.57
N SER A 631 -51.06 -7.91 -21.93
CA SER A 631 -51.66 -6.58 -21.84
C SER A 631 -51.07 -5.74 -20.70
N THR A 632 -50.28 -6.33 -19.80
CA THR A 632 -49.66 -5.63 -18.68
C THR A 632 -48.71 -4.54 -19.19
N PRO A 633 -48.80 -3.31 -18.65
CA PRO A 633 -47.85 -2.24 -18.92
C PRO A 633 -46.41 -2.69 -18.61
N VAL A 634 -45.48 -2.31 -19.49
CA VAL A 634 -44.05 -2.54 -19.28
C VAL A 634 -43.48 -1.49 -18.33
N ARG A 635 -42.56 -1.89 -17.44
CA ARG A 635 -41.83 -1.01 -16.50
C ARG A 635 -42.72 -0.08 -15.64
N GLY A 636 -43.58 -0.68 -14.81
CA GLY A 636 -44.27 -0.03 -13.67
C GLY A 636 -43.60 -0.35 -12.33
N SER A 637 -44.34 -0.21 -11.22
CA SER A 637 -43.89 -0.53 -9.84
C SER A 637 -43.45 -1.99 -9.64
N GLY A 638 -43.73 -2.88 -10.60
CA GLY A 638 -43.47 -4.31 -10.49
C GLY A 638 -44.40 -4.98 -9.48
N ILE A 639 -44.14 -6.25 -9.21
CA ILE A 639 -44.76 -7.00 -8.11
C ILE A 639 -43.67 -7.48 -7.17
N THR A 640 -43.74 -7.07 -5.90
CA THR A 640 -42.83 -7.54 -4.87
C THR A 640 -43.41 -8.79 -4.22
N VAL A 641 -42.67 -9.89 -4.30
CA VAL A 641 -43.01 -11.19 -3.74
C VAL A 641 -42.15 -11.47 -2.52
N TYR A 642 -42.78 -11.97 -1.47
CA TYR A 642 -42.17 -12.33 -0.20
C TYR A 642 -42.38 -13.82 0.06
N ALA A 643 -41.37 -14.45 0.64
CA ALA A 643 -41.44 -15.81 1.16
C ALA A 643 -41.68 -15.75 2.67
N LYS A 644 -42.68 -16.49 3.17
CA LYS A 644 -42.98 -16.50 4.60
C LYS A 644 -41.90 -17.28 5.37
N TYR A 645 -41.50 -16.74 6.51
CA TYR A 645 -40.71 -17.50 7.46
C TYR A 645 -41.66 -18.35 8.34
N ASN A 646 -42.70 -17.71 8.86
CA ASN A 646 -43.78 -18.35 9.61
C ASN A 646 -45.12 -17.63 9.33
N ASN A 647 -46.13 -17.84 10.17
CA ASN A 647 -47.44 -17.22 9.96
C ASN A 647 -47.45 -15.69 10.14
N GLU A 648 -46.49 -15.14 10.90
CA GLU A 648 -46.44 -13.73 11.31
C GLU A 648 -45.31 -12.94 10.63
N ALA A 649 -44.26 -13.60 10.15
CA ALA A 649 -43.06 -12.97 9.59
C ALA A 649 -42.62 -13.57 8.25
N SER A 650 -41.82 -12.80 7.51
CA SER A 650 -41.26 -13.14 6.20
C SER A 650 -39.74 -13.08 6.27
N TYR A 651 -39.06 -13.86 5.43
CA TYR A 651 -37.62 -13.70 5.25
C TYR A 651 -37.30 -12.28 4.78
N ASP A 652 -36.21 -11.68 5.28
CA ASP A 652 -35.77 -10.33 4.91
C ASP A 652 -35.12 -10.29 3.51
N HIS A 653 -35.76 -10.92 2.52
CA HIS A 653 -35.33 -10.93 1.13
C HIS A 653 -36.50 -11.12 0.16
N SER A 654 -37.07 -10.01 -0.32
CA SER A 654 -38.11 -10.02 -1.33
C SER A 654 -37.56 -10.04 -2.76
N LEU A 655 -38.39 -10.48 -3.71
CA LEU A 655 -38.12 -10.43 -5.15
C LEU A 655 -39.18 -9.58 -5.84
N LYS A 656 -38.74 -8.50 -6.50
CA LYS A 656 -39.60 -7.63 -7.30
C LYS A 656 -39.51 -7.98 -8.78
N LEU A 657 -40.61 -8.45 -9.36
CA LEU A 657 -40.70 -8.76 -10.78
C LEU A 657 -41.27 -7.57 -11.55
N ILE A 658 -40.50 -7.05 -12.52
CA ILE A 658 -40.87 -5.90 -13.35
C ILE A 658 -41.27 -6.39 -14.75
N PRO A 659 -42.52 -6.18 -15.20
CA PRO A 659 -42.95 -6.59 -16.54
C PRO A 659 -42.13 -5.95 -17.67
N ASP A 660 -41.69 -6.75 -18.64
CA ASP A 660 -40.88 -6.30 -19.80
C ASP A 660 -41.30 -6.98 -21.13
N PHE A 661 -40.70 -6.56 -22.25
CA PHE A 661 -40.86 -7.22 -23.55
C PHE A 661 -40.06 -8.53 -23.63
N ALA A 662 -40.60 -9.51 -24.39
CA ALA A 662 -39.92 -10.78 -24.63
C ALA A 662 -38.72 -10.65 -25.60
N ASP A 663 -38.82 -9.79 -26.61
CA ASP A 663 -37.81 -9.64 -27.68
C ASP A 663 -37.14 -8.27 -27.68
N LYS A 664 -35.81 -8.23 -27.90
CA LYS A 664 -35.05 -7.00 -28.15
C LYS A 664 -35.36 -6.44 -29.54
N LEU A 665 -35.48 -5.11 -29.69
CA LEU A 665 -35.63 -4.47 -31.00
C LEU A 665 -34.33 -4.63 -31.82
N ASN A 666 -34.46 -4.86 -33.14
CA ASN A 666 -33.34 -4.89 -34.08
C ASN A 666 -33.46 -3.74 -35.09
N VAL A 667 -32.54 -2.77 -35.03
CA VAL A 667 -32.50 -1.61 -35.93
C VAL A 667 -31.48 -1.86 -37.04
N ILE A 668 -31.96 -1.94 -38.28
CA ILE A 668 -31.15 -2.25 -39.46
C ILE A 668 -30.99 -0.98 -40.31
N THR A 669 -29.76 -0.50 -40.50
CA THR A 669 -29.51 0.69 -41.34
C THR A 669 -29.47 0.35 -42.83
N LYS A 670 -29.81 1.33 -43.67
CA LYS A 670 -29.87 1.21 -45.13
C LYS A 670 -29.11 2.35 -45.80
N ASN A 671 -28.12 1.98 -46.61
CA ASN A 671 -27.46 2.87 -47.57
C ASN A 671 -28.12 2.68 -48.95
N MET A 672 -28.95 3.63 -49.37
CA MET A 672 -29.66 3.56 -50.66
C MET A 672 -28.85 4.27 -51.76
N GLU A 673 -29.24 4.11 -53.03
CA GLU A 673 -28.53 4.74 -54.17
C GLU A 673 -28.49 6.27 -54.07
N SER A 674 -29.49 6.89 -53.44
CA SER A 674 -29.64 8.34 -53.29
C SER A 674 -29.87 8.83 -51.86
N THR A 675 -30.31 7.98 -50.91
CA THR A 675 -30.71 8.37 -49.55
C THR A 675 -30.17 7.44 -48.43
N LEU A 676 -30.47 7.78 -47.18
CA LEU A 676 -30.12 7.06 -45.95
C LEU A 676 -31.41 6.62 -45.24
N GLY A 677 -31.41 5.48 -44.54
CA GLY A 677 -32.59 5.04 -43.80
C GLY A 677 -32.34 3.96 -42.75
N PHE A 678 -33.39 3.54 -42.06
CA PHE A 678 -33.39 2.37 -41.17
C PHE A 678 -34.68 1.56 -41.24
N SER A 679 -34.64 0.34 -40.71
CA SER A 679 -35.80 -0.54 -40.49
C SER A 679 -35.77 -1.17 -39.10
N VAL A 680 -36.93 -1.39 -38.46
CA VAL A 680 -37.03 -2.07 -37.15
C VAL A 680 -38.34 -2.85 -37.00
N SER A 681 -38.28 -4.01 -36.34
CA SER A 681 -39.47 -4.79 -35.92
C SER A 681 -39.91 -4.36 -34.53
N VAL A 682 -41.19 -4.01 -34.36
CA VAL A 682 -41.75 -3.54 -33.09
C VAL A 682 -42.86 -4.48 -32.56
N PRO A 683 -42.89 -4.74 -31.24
CA PRO A 683 -43.89 -5.60 -30.61
C PRO A 683 -45.33 -5.10 -30.74
N LYS A 684 -46.29 -6.00 -30.44
CA LYS A 684 -47.71 -5.64 -30.32
C LYS A 684 -47.89 -4.50 -29.31
N TYR A 685 -48.82 -3.62 -29.68
CA TYR A 685 -49.28 -2.43 -28.99
C TYR A 685 -48.37 -1.20 -29.06
N VAL A 686 -47.31 -1.19 -29.87
CA VAL A 686 -46.51 0.03 -30.12
C VAL A 686 -47.18 0.92 -31.18
N LYS A 687 -47.54 2.15 -30.80
CA LYS A 687 -48.23 3.16 -31.63
C LYS A 687 -47.28 4.17 -32.26
N THR A 688 -46.21 4.55 -31.57
CA THR A 688 -45.23 5.53 -32.06
C THR A 688 -43.81 5.06 -31.74
N VAL A 689 -42.89 5.25 -32.68
CA VAL A 689 -41.44 5.09 -32.48
C VAL A 689 -40.81 6.47 -32.51
N HIS A 690 -40.13 6.83 -31.43
CA HIS A 690 -39.33 8.06 -31.34
C HIS A 690 -37.88 7.69 -31.59
N TYR A 691 -37.24 8.44 -32.48
CA TYR A 691 -35.86 8.19 -32.83
C TYR A 691 -35.06 9.49 -32.94
N THR A 692 -33.81 9.41 -32.53
CA THR A 692 -32.86 10.52 -32.53
C THR A 692 -31.72 10.21 -33.48
N LEU A 693 -31.34 11.20 -34.28
CA LEU A 693 -30.17 11.17 -35.14
C LEU A 693 -29.05 11.96 -34.47
N SER A 694 -27.87 11.37 -34.33
CA SER A 694 -26.69 12.02 -33.74
C SER A 694 -25.46 11.87 -34.61
N VAL A 695 -24.75 12.98 -34.88
CA VAL A 695 -23.54 13.00 -35.69
C VAL A 695 -22.68 14.24 -35.36
N GLY A 696 -21.39 14.04 -35.08
CA GLY A 696 -20.41 15.12 -34.90
C GLY A 696 -20.81 16.17 -33.85
N GLY A 697 -21.43 15.74 -32.75
CA GLY A 697 -21.90 16.62 -31.66
C GLY A 697 -23.26 17.31 -31.92
N LYS A 698 -23.92 17.02 -33.04
CA LYS A 698 -25.28 17.50 -33.34
C LYS A 698 -26.30 16.40 -33.14
N GLU A 699 -27.47 16.76 -32.63
CA GLU A 699 -28.56 15.83 -32.31
C GLU A 699 -29.93 16.39 -32.72
N ALA A 700 -30.82 15.55 -33.24
CA ALA A 700 -32.20 15.91 -33.55
C ALA A 700 -33.14 14.70 -33.42
N SER A 701 -34.32 14.91 -32.81
CA SER A 701 -35.32 13.87 -32.55
C SER A 701 -36.51 13.96 -33.51
N PHE A 702 -37.02 12.78 -33.88
CA PHE A 702 -38.08 12.59 -34.87
C PHE A 702 -39.03 11.47 -34.40
N THR A 703 -40.20 11.37 -35.04
CA THR A 703 -41.22 10.38 -34.67
C THR A 703 -41.78 9.67 -35.89
N ARG A 704 -42.14 8.40 -35.72
CA ARG A 704 -42.83 7.59 -36.73
C ARG A 704 -44.05 6.89 -36.12
N SER A 705 -45.24 7.28 -36.57
CA SER A 705 -46.51 6.66 -36.14
C SER A 705 -46.81 5.35 -36.88
N ILE A 706 -47.46 4.40 -36.18
CA ILE A 706 -47.84 3.07 -36.67
C ILE A 706 -49.36 2.92 -36.64
N SER A 707 -49.94 2.63 -37.80
CA SER A 707 -51.41 2.59 -37.98
C SER A 707 -52.07 1.33 -37.40
N ASN A 708 -51.40 0.16 -37.43
CA ASN A 708 -51.93 -1.12 -36.95
C ASN A 708 -51.19 -1.63 -35.70
N TYR A 709 -51.19 -0.84 -34.63
CA TYR A 709 -50.42 -1.14 -33.41
C TYR A 709 -50.81 -2.46 -32.73
N LYS A 710 -51.97 -3.06 -32.99
CA LYS A 710 -52.41 -4.32 -32.34
C LYS A 710 -51.69 -5.58 -32.86
N ALA A 711 -50.87 -5.45 -33.90
CA ALA A 711 -50.05 -6.51 -34.47
C ALA A 711 -48.54 -6.23 -34.28
N VAL A 712 -47.69 -7.24 -34.49
CA VAL A 712 -46.24 -7.02 -34.67
C VAL A 712 -46.06 -6.27 -36.00
N ASN A 713 -45.27 -5.20 -36.00
CA ASN A 713 -45.06 -4.37 -37.20
C ASN A 713 -43.58 -4.28 -37.58
N TYR A 714 -43.30 -4.13 -38.88
CA TYR A 714 -41.97 -3.82 -39.41
C TYR A 714 -41.99 -2.44 -40.05
N ILE A 715 -41.23 -1.49 -39.50
CA ILE A 715 -41.18 -0.11 -40.02
C ILE A 715 -39.93 0.14 -40.85
N THR A 716 -40.02 1.00 -41.87
CA THR A 716 -38.88 1.50 -42.66
C THR A 716 -38.99 3.01 -42.82
N GLU A 717 -37.89 3.71 -42.58
CA GLU A 717 -37.80 5.18 -42.56
C GLU A 717 -36.64 5.66 -43.45
N ASP A 718 -36.92 6.64 -44.33
CA ASP A 718 -35.91 7.45 -45.03
C ASP A 718 -35.58 8.67 -44.16
N ILE A 719 -34.31 8.83 -43.82
CA ILE A 719 -33.83 9.87 -42.92
C ILE A 719 -33.05 10.98 -43.64
N GLN A 720 -32.96 10.99 -44.97
CA GLN A 720 -32.10 11.92 -45.69
C GLN A 720 -32.50 13.39 -45.51
N SER A 721 -33.81 13.70 -45.56
CA SER A 721 -34.32 15.04 -45.24
C SER A 721 -34.02 15.43 -43.79
N ASN A 722 -34.20 14.48 -42.88
CA ASN A 722 -34.02 14.65 -41.44
C ASN A 722 -32.55 14.88 -41.08
N TYR A 723 -31.62 14.18 -41.74
CA TYR A 723 -30.19 14.41 -41.60
C TYR A 723 -29.78 15.78 -42.17
N ASN A 724 -30.35 16.20 -43.30
CA ASN A 724 -29.98 17.47 -43.94
C ASN A 724 -30.33 18.68 -43.05
N THR A 725 -31.41 18.63 -42.27
CA THR A 725 -31.77 19.72 -41.34
C THR A 725 -30.77 19.88 -40.19
N MET A 726 -29.97 18.86 -39.87
CA MET A 726 -28.92 18.94 -38.84
C MET A 726 -27.74 19.82 -39.28
N GLY A 727 -27.55 20.07 -40.58
CA GLY A 727 -26.48 20.92 -41.11
C GLY A 727 -25.07 20.45 -40.76
N TYR A 728 -24.83 19.15 -40.64
CA TYR A 728 -23.50 18.58 -40.42
C TYR A 728 -22.77 18.40 -41.75
N SER A 729 -21.55 18.93 -41.85
CA SER A 729 -20.72 18.92 -43.07
C SER A 729 -19.46 18.07 -42.97
N GLY A 730 -19.19 17.44 -41.81
CA GLY A 730 -18.04 16.57 -41.60
C GLY A 730 -18.22 15.16 -42.16
N ILE A 731 -17.23 14.29 -41.95
CA ILE A 731 -17.25 12.88 -42.34
C ILE A 731 -17.41 12.04 -41.08
N GLY A 732 -18.43 11.19 -41.02
CA GLY A 732 -18.62 10.33 -39.85
C GLY A 732 -19.88 9.48 -39.90
N ASN A 733 -20.06 8.69 -38.84
CA ASN A 733 -21.23 7.85 -38.65
C ASN A 733 -22.37 8.65 -38.03
N ILE A 734 -23.55 8.52 -38.62
CA ILE A 734 -24.81 8.93 -38.03
C ILE A 734 -25.26 7.77 -37.14
N THR A 735 -25.43 8.06 -35.86
CA THR A 735 -26.07 7.15 -34.92
C THR A 735 -27.57 7.40 -34.96
N ILE A 736 -28.32 6.36 -35.27
CA ILE A 736 -29.79 6.33 -35.22
C ILE A 736 -30.14 5.63 -33.92
N THR A 737 -30.79 6.33 -32.99
CA THR A 737 -31.20 5.79 -31.70
C THR A 737 -32.71 5.79 -31.62
N ILE A 738 -33.32 4.65 -31.34
CA ILE A 738 -34.71 4.57 -30.90
C ILE A 738 -34.70 4.77 -29.39
N ASP A 739 -35.19 5.94 -28.96
CA ASP A 739 -35.13 6.40 -27.57
C ASP A 739 -36.45 6.18 -26.82
N ARG A 740 -37.57 6.07 -27.53
CA ARG A 740 -38.89 5.90 -26.91
C ARG A 740 -39.86 5.19 -27.83
N LEU A 741 -40.71 4.35 -27.23
CA LEU A 741 -41.88 3.76 -27.85
C LEU A 741 -43.12 4.23 -27.10
N ASP A 742 -44.15 4.65 -27.81
CA ASP A 742 -45.46 4.88 -27.19
C ASP A 742 -46.28 3.59 -27.31
N VAL A 743 -46.62 2.96 -26.19
CA VAL A 743 -47.32 1.67 -26.10
C VAL A 743 -48.75 1.88 -25.63
N VAL A 744 -49.72 1.29 -26.34
CA VAL A 744 -51.13 1.33 -25.97
C VAL A 744 -51.43 0.21 -24.97
N THR A 745 -52.06 0.56 -23.84
CA THR A 745 -52.46 -0.39 -22.80
C THR A 745 -53.83 -1.00 -23.11
N ALA A 746 -54.24 -2.00 -22.32
CA ALA A 746 -55.55 -2.64 -22.42
C ALA A 746 -56.73 -1.66 -22.24
N VAL A 747 -56.53 -0.59 -21.47
CA VAL A 747 -57.54 0.45 -21.18
C VAL A 747 -57.46 1.63 -22.16
N ASN A 748 -56.82 1.45 -23.32
CA ASN A 748 -56.58 2.48 -24.34
C ASN A 748 -55.78 3.71 -23.86
N SER A 749 -55.09 3.63 -22.72
CA SER A 749 -54.12 4.66 -22.33
C SER A 749 -52.80 4.45 -23.09
N THR A 750 -52.04 5.52 -23.30
CA THR A 750 -50.72 5.45 -23.93
C THR A 750 -49.64 5.60 -22.86
N TYR A 751 -48.77 4.61 -22.74
CA TYR A 751 -47.60 4.63 -21.88
C TYR A 751 -46.33 4.87 -22.72
N SER A 752 -45.46 5.76 -22.27
CA SER A 752 -44.17 6.02 -22.91
C SER A 752 -43.11 5.08 -22.36
N TYR A 753 -42.65 4.14 -23.17
CA TYR A 753 -41.54 3.24 -22.86
C TYR A 753 -40.24 3.84 -23.38
N ASN A 754 -39.41 4.36 -22.48
CA ASN A 754 -38.06 4.78 -22.83
C ASN A 754 -37.20 3.55 -23.13
N CYS A 755 -36.45 3.60 -24.22
CA CYS A 755 -35.56 2.55 -24.67
C CYS A 755 -34.28 3.15 -25.27
N ASN A 756 -33.31 2.32 -25.62
CA ASN A 756 -32.07 2.80 -26.22
C ASN A 756 -31.51 1.74 -27.16
N TYR A 757 -32.09 1.65 -28.36
CA TYR A 757 -31.62 0.76 -29.42
C TYR A 757 -31.00 1.59 -30.52
N SER A 758 -29.73 1.37 -30.82
CA SER A 758 -29.02 2.19 -31.79
C SER A 758 -28.37 1.38 -32.91
N ALA A 759 -28.23 2.02 -34.06
CA ALA A 759 -27.49 1.51 -35.19
C ALA A 759 -26.79 2.65 -35.93
N GLN A 760 -25.70 2.34 -36.62
CA GLN A 760 -24.89 3.35 -37.31
C GLN A 760 -24.99 3.23 -38.83
N VAL A 761 -25.01 4.39 -39.48
CA VAL A 761 -24.89 4.51 -40.94
C VAL A 761 -23.89 5.62 -41.26
N HIS A 762 -22.95 5.35 -42.16
CA HIS A 762 -21.96 6.35 -42.53
C HIS A 762 -22.60 7.40 -43.45
N ASN A 763 -22.37 8.69 -43.16
CA ASN A 763 -23.06 9.78 -43.85
C ASN A 763 -22.70 9.92 -45.35
N LEU A 764 -21.45 9.62 -45.71
CA LEU A 764 -20.94 9.72 -47.08
C LEU A 764 -20.68 8.38 -47.80
N PHE A 765 -20.30 7.33 -47.09
CA PHE A 765 -19.77 6.08 -47.65
C PHE A 765 -20.51 4.85 -47.10
N GLY A 766 -20.11 3.63 -47.48
CA GLY A 766 -20.70 2.40 -46.96
C GLY A 766 -20.24 2.03 -45.54
N GLY A 767 -19.25 2.76 -45.02
CA GLY A 767 -18.55 2.49 -43.77
C GLY A 767 -17.05 2.79 -43.92
N GLY A 768 -16.29 2.54 -42.86
CA GLY A 768 -14.84 2.82 -42.78
C GLY A 768 -14.52 4.21 -42.26
N ASP A 769 -13.27 4.45 -41.90
CA ASP A 769 -12.75 5.77 -41.46
C ASP A 769 -11.73 6.35 -42.46
N GLY A 770 -11.42 5.61 -43.52
CA GLY A 770 -10.50 6.02 -44.58
C GLY A 770 -9.02 5.79 -44.24
N SER A 771 -8.71 5.19 -43.09
CA SER A 771 -7.36 4.72 -42.76
C SER A 771 -6.96 3.51 -43.61
N ALA A 772 -5.70 3.11 -43.55
CA ALA A 772 -5.20 1.98 -44.32
C ALA A 772 -5.78 0.63 -43.84
N SER A 773 -6.02 0.48 -42.53
CA SER A 773 -6.65 -0.70 -41.94
C SER A 773 -8.16 -0.73 -42.13
N ASN A 774 -8.80 0.44 -42.28
CA ASN A 774 -10.25 0.57 -42.37
C ASN A 774 -10.68 1.57 -43.49
N PRO A 775 -10.42 1.23 -44.76
CA PRO A 775 -10.70 2.11 -45.89
C PRO A 775 -12.19 2.41 -46.03
N PHE A 776 -12.52 3.59 -46.57
CA PHE A 776 -13.90 3.91 -46.90
C PHE A 776 -14.44 2.95 -47.96
N THR A 777 -15.60 2.35 -47.68
CA THR A 777 -16.20 1.36 -48.56
C THR A 777 -17.13 1.99 -49.59
N LEU A 778 -16.98 1.57 -50.85
CA LEU A 778 -17.72 2.11 -51.99
C LEU A 778 -18.55 0.99 -52.63
N SER A 779 -19.87 1.13 -52.60
CA SER A 779 -20.81 0.13 -53.15
C SER A 779 -21.83 0.72 -54.12
N CYS A 780 -21.90 2.05 -54.23
CA CYS A 780 -22.86 2.71 -55.10
C CYS A 780 -22.31 4.04 -55.62
N TYR A 781 -22.99 4.60 -56.62
CA TYR A 781 -22.69 5.90 -57.23
C TYR A 781 -22.45 7.00 -56.19
N ARG A 782 -23.33 7.09 -55.18
CA ARG A 782 -23.27 8.10 -54.12
C ARG A 782 -21.94 8.07 -53.38
N HIS A 783 -21.45 6.88 -53.03
CA HIS A 783 -20.19 6.73 -52.30
C HIS A 783 -19.00 7.22 -53.15
N LEU A 784 -18.93 6.80 -54.42
CA LEU A 784 -17.88 7.24 -55.35
C LEU A 784 -17.92 8.76 -55.57
N ASN A 785 -19.10 9.33 -55.79
CA ASN A 785 -19.27 10.77 -55.97
C ASN A 785 -18.90 11.57 -54.70
N ASN A 786 -19.19 11.03 -53.52
CA ASN A 786 -18.87 11.67 -52.24
C ASN A 786 -17.38 11.74 -51.94
N MET A 787 -16.49 11.06 -52.69
CA MET A 787 -15.04 11.22 -52.54
C MET A 787 -14.59 12.69 -52.67
N ARG A 788 -15.30 13.52 -53.44
CA ARG A 788 -15.00 14.97 -53.56
C ARG A 788 -15.19 15.72 -52.25
N LYS A 789 -16.15 15.29 -51.43
CA LYS A 789 -16.42 15.88 -50.12
C LYS A 789 -15.35 15.51 -49.09
N ALA A 790 -14.49 14.53 -49.39
CA ALA A 790 -13.37 14.14 -48.55
C ALA A 790 -12.05 14.87 -48.87
N VAL A 791 -12.06 15.79 -49.85
CA VAL A 791 -10.88 16.59 -50.21
C VAL A 791 -10.58 17.63 -49.12
N LYS A 792 -9.32 17.69 -48.69
CA LYS A 792 -8.81 18.73 -47.77
C LYS A 792 -7.52 19.33 -48.33
N ASN A 793 -7.41 20.66 -48.36
CA ASN A 793 -6.21 21.37 -48.84
C ASN A 793 -5.70 20.90 -50.22
N SER A 794 -6.60 20.64 -51.17
CA SER A 794 -6.28 20.09 -52.50
C SER A 794 -5.59 18.70 -52.47
N ARG A 795 -5.77 17.96 -51.38
CA ARG A 795 -5.27 16.59 -51.20
C ARG A 795 -6.42 15.63 -50.90
N LEU A 796 -6.31 14.41 -51.43
CA LEU A 796 -7.17 13.29 -51.10
C LEU A 796 -6.29 12.15 -50.60
N ASP A 797 -6.13 12.08 -49.28
CA ASP A 797 -5.17 11.19 -48.61
C ASP A 797 -5.82 9.92 -48.03
N TYR A 798 -7.16 9.81 -48.11
CA TYR A 798 -7.92 8.67 -47.60
C TYR A 798 -7.80 7.43 -48.49
N ASN A 799 -7.97 6.26 -47.87
CA ASN A 799 -8.01 4.97 -48.53
C ASN A 799 -9.45 4.55 -48.83
N PHE A 800 -9.67 3.98 -50.00
CA PHE A 800 -10.97 3.59 -50.53
C PHE A 800 -10.93 2.15 -51.03
N LYS A 801 -11.99 1.39 -50.75
CA LYS A 801 -12.14 0.02 -51.22
C LYS A 801 -13.54 -0.20 -51.80
N MET A 802 -13.61 -0.71 -53.02
CA MET A 802 -14.89 -1.10 -53.60
C MET A 802 -15.39 -2.41 -52.99
N THR A 803 -16.68 -2.46 -52.66
CA THR A 803 -17.36 -3.64 -52.10
C THR A 803 -18.44 -4.19 -53.02
N SER A 804 -18.77 -3.48 -54.10
CA SER A 804 -19.60 -3.95 -55.21
C SER A 804 -19.28 -3.15 -56.48
N ASP A 805 -19.79 -3.63 -57.62
CA ASP A 805 -19.76 -2.88 -58.87
C ASP A 805 -20.48 -1.54 -58.71
N ILE A 806 -19.90 -0.49 -59.31
CA ILE A 806 -20.45 0.86 -59.26
C ILE A 806 -20.92 1.25 -60.66
N LEU A 807 -22.24 1.41 -60.80
CA LEU A 807 -22.85 1.98 -61.99
C LEU A 807 -22.88 3.50 -61.89
N MET A 808 -22.34 4.20 -62.89
CA MET A 808 -22.45 5.66 -62.97
C MET A 808 -23.91 6.06 -63.29
N LYS A 809 -24.46 7.05 -62.57
CA LYS A 809 -25.88 7.45 -62.66
C LYS A 809 -26.25 7.88 -64.08
N GLN A 810 -27.30 7.28 -64.66
CA GLN A 810 -27.96 7.81 -65.87
C GLN A 810 -28.90 8.95 -65.49
N THR A 811 -28.87 10.05 -66.25
CA THR A 811 -30.01 10.96 -66.31
C THR A 811 -31.14 10.30 -67.11
N GLU A 812 -32.38 10.74 -66.90
CA GLU A 812 -33.59 10.18 -67.54
C GLU A 812 -33.58 10.22 -69.08
N THR A 813 -32.62 10.94 -69.69
CA THR A 813 -32.46 11.14 -71.15
C THR A 813 -31.84 9.96 -71.91
N ASN A 814 -31.46 8.87 -71.22
CA ASN A 814 -31.14 7.55 -71.80
C ASN A 814 -30.01 7.51 -72.86
N TYR A 815 -29.25 8.58 -73.02
CA TYR A 815 -28.07 8.61 -73.87
C TYR A 815 -26.79 8.32 -73.07
N TYR A 816 -25.88 7.52 -73.64
CA TYR A 816 -24.58 7.16 -73.04
C TYR A 816 -23.70 8.35 -72.64
N TRP A 817 -24.06 9.57 -73.04
CA TRP A 817 -23.28 10.78 -72.94
C TRP A 817 -23.75 11.76 -71.87
N ASP A 818 -24.58 11.39 -70.89
CA ASP A 818 -25.06 12.33 -69.86
C ASP A 818 -24.48 12.12 -68.43
N ALA A 819 -23.77 11.02 -68.19
CA ALA A 819 -23.16 10.70 -66.89
C ALA A 819 -21.70 11.17 -66.83
N TRP A 820 -21.48 12.46 -66.55
CA TRP A 820 -20.18 13.11 -66.65
C TRP A 820 -19.36 12.99 -65.36
N TRP A 821 -18.14 12.47 -65.44
CA TRP A 821 -17.21 12.49 -64.31
C TRP A 821 -16.58 13.87 -64.17
N GLU A 822 -17.01 14.59 -63.15
CA GLU A 822 -16.30 15.75 -62.65
C GLU A 822 -14.94 15.32 -62.11
N LEU A 823 -13.86 16.05 -62.36
CA LEU A 823 -12.55 15.67 -61.84
C LEU A 823 -12.52 15.83 -60.31
N ILE A 824 -11.75 14.99 -59.63
CA ILE A 824 -11.37 15.31 -58.24
C ILE A 824 -10.26 16.36 -58.36
N PRO A 825 -10.47 17.63 -57.93
CA PRO A 825 -9.49 18.70 -58.15
C PRO A 825 -8.18 18.46 -57.37
N ALA A 826 -8.23 17.58 -56.37
CA ALA A 826 -7.13 17.21 -55.49
C ALA A 826 -6.12 16.22 -56.10
N THR A 827 -4.89 16.26 -55.58
CA THR A 827 -3.93 15.17 -55.79
C THR A 827 -4.24 14.01 -54.86
N PHE A 828 -4.29 12.79 -55.40
CA PHE A 828 -4.57 11.57 -54.64
C PHE A 828 -3.30 10.95 -54.06
N TYR A 829 -3.26 10.69 -52.75
CA TYR A 829 -2.12 10.05 -52.06
C TYR A 829 -2.47 8.75 -51.36
N GLY A 830 -3.76 8.44 -51.18
CA GLY A 830 -4.21 7.23 -50.52
C GLY A 830 -4.11 5.96 -51.39
N VAL A 831 -4.80 4.91 -50.95
CA VAL A 831 -4.97 3.66 -51.71
C VAL A 831 -6.40 3.57 -52.24
N PHE A 832 -6.56 3.45 -53.55
CA PHE A 832 -7.84 3.11 -54.17
C PHE A 832 -7.78 1.65 -54.63
N ASP A 833 -8.45 0.77 -53.90
CA ASP A 833 -8.54 -0.66 -54.23
C ASP A 833 -9.90 -0.95 -54.87
N GLY A 834 -9.90 -1.16 -56.19
CA GLY A 834 -11.09 -1.60 -56.91
C GLY A 834 -11.53 -3.01 -56.51
N ASN A 835 -10.68 -3.78 -55.82
CA ASN A 835 -10.99 -5.09 -55.25
C ASN A 835 -11.57 -6.07 -56.30
N GLY A 836 -11.24 -5.89 -57.58
CA GLY A 836 -11.74 -6.68 -58.71
C GLY A 836 -13.10 -6.25 -59.27
N TYR A 837 -13.80 -5.32 -58.62
CA TYR A 837 -15.06 -4.72 -59.06
C TYR A 837 -14.85 -3.70 -60.18
N GLN A 838 -15.94 -3.41 -60.89
CA GLN A 838 -15.93 -2.50 -62.04
C GLN A 838 -16.66 -1.18 -61.74
N ILE A 839 -16.09 -0.09 -62.26
CA ILE A 839 -16.81 1.17 -62.48
C ILE A 839 -17.29 1.17 -63.93
N ARG A 840 -18.61 1.18 -64.11
CA ARG A 840 -19.24 1.11 -65.44
C ARG A 840 -19.67 2.48 -65.91
N ARG A 841 -19.41 2.77 -67.20
CA ARG A 841 -19.87 3.99 -67.91
C ARG A 841 -19.27 5.30 -67.38
N LEU A 842 -17.99 5.27 -67.00
CA LEU A 842 -17.24 6.46 -66.61
C LEU A 842 -16.82 7.26 -67.85
N ASN A 843 -17.34 8.49 -68.00
CA ASN A 843 -16.94 9.41 -69.08
C ASN A 843 -16.21 10.63 -68.52
N LEU A 844 -15.03 10.97 -69.05
CA LEU A 844 -14.23 12.13 -68.62
C LEU A 844 -14.66 13.42 -69.32
N VAL A 845 -14.80 14.52 -68.56
CA VAL A 845 -15.09 15.87 -69.09
C VAL A 845 -13.81 16.67 -69.31
N MET A 846 -13.67 17.29 -70.48
CA MET A 846 -12.60 18.25 -70.79
C MET A 846 -13.22 19.61 -71.18
N PRO A 847 -12.80 20.74 -70.60
CA PRO A 847 -13.36 22.07 -70.89
C PRO A 847 -13.20 22.44 -72.38
N THR A 848 -14.18 23.17 -72.93
CA THR A 848 -14.27 23.48 -74.37
C THR A 848 -14.01 24.94 -74.73
N ASP A 849 -13.82 25.82 -73.75
CA ASP A 849 -13.86 27.28 -73.90
C ASP A 849 -12.48 27.97 -73.82
N GLY A 850 -11.38 27.22 -73.82
CA GLY A 850 -10.00 27.77 -73.85
C GLY A 850 -9.57 28.58 -72.62
N SER A 851 -10.49 28.86 -71.69
CA SER A 851 -10.27 29.75 -70.54
C SER A 851 -9.56 29.06 -69.37
N THR A 852 -9.69 27.74 -69.24
CA THR A 852 -9.15 26.94 -68.12
C THR A 852 -8.83 25.50 -68.52
N ILE A 853 -7.81 25.27 -69.36
CA ILE A 853 -7.42 23.91 -69.76
C ILE A 853 -6.53 23.27 -68.68
N ASP A 854 -7.17 22.79 -67.62
CA ASP A 854 -6.53 21.95 -66.59
C ASP A 854 -5.84 20.76 -67.26
N SER A 855 -4.50 20.70 -67.21
CA SER A 855 -3.71 19.88 -68.13
C SER A 855 -3.73 18.35 -67.91
N TYR A 856 -4.54 17.83 -66.96
CA TYR A 856 -4.47 16.43 -66.49
C TYR A 856 -5.86 15.81 -66.34
N TYR A 857 -6.16 14.76 -67.11
CA TYR A 857 -7.48 14.15 -67.15
C TYR A 857 -7.43 12.64 -66.87
N GLY A 858 -8.26 12.21 -65.92
CA GLY A 858 -8.45 10.81 -65.51
C GLY A 858 -9.45 10.69 -64.35
N LEU A 859 -9.82 9.47 -63.95
CA LEU A 859 -10.58 9.23 -62.71
C LEU A 859 -9.93 10.00 -61.55
N PHE A 860 -8.59 9.97 -61.51
CA PHE A 860 -7.76 10.84 -60.69
C PHE A 860 -6.99 11.82 -61.57
N ARG A 861 -7.03 13.12 -61.22
CA ARG A 861 -6.26 14.16 -61.91
C ARG A 861 -4.75 13.90 -61.81
N ILE A 862 -4.26 13.72 -60.58
CA ILE A 862 -2.87 13.37 -60.25
C ILE A 862 -2.88 12.24 -59.23
N ASN A 863 -2.20 11.14 -59.54
CA ASN A 863 -1.95 10.04 -58.60
C ASN A 863 -0.53 10.14 -58.03
N ARG A 864 -0.41 10.26 -56.71
CA ARG A 864 0.81 10.05 -55.91
C ARG A 864 0.68 8.86 -54.95
N GLY A 865 -0.51 8.28 -54.83
CA GLY A 865 -0.82 7.12 -54.02
C GLY A 865 -0.76 5.81 -54.81
N THR A 866 -1.63 4.86 -54.43
CA THR A 866 -1.73 3.55 -55.10
C THR A 866 -3.13 3.32 -55.63
N ILE A 867 -3.27 3.04 -56.92
CA ILE A 867 -4.53 2.61 -57.53
C ILE A 867 -4.35 1.16 -57.96
N LYS A 868 -5.20 0.25 -57.47
CA LYS A 868 -5.05 -1.18 -57.73
C LYS A 868 -6.36 -1.91 -57.97
N ASN A 869 -6.29 -3.03 -58.70
CA ASN A 869 -7.37 -3.99 -58.89
C ASN A 869 -8.68 -3.35 -59.41
N LEU A 870 -8.57 -2.26 -60.17
CA LEU A 870 -9.71 -1.48 -60.67
C LEU A 870 -9.98 -1.84 -62.13
N LYS A 871 -11.25 -2.13 -62.44
CA LYS A 871 -11.74 -2.28 -63.80
C LYS A 871 -12.60 -1.09 -64.19
N LEU A 872 -12.26 -0.43 -65.29
CA LEU A 872 -13.10 0.58 -65.93
C LEU A 872 -13.72 -0.05 -67.18
N TYR A 873 -15.06 -0.10 -67.25
CA TYR A 873 -15.80 -0.78 -68.32
C TYR A 873 -16.84 0.16 -68.95
N GLU A 874 -17.05 0.07 -70.26
CA GLU A 874 -18.02 0.90 -71.01
C GLU A 874 -17.81 2.43 -70.88
N GLY A 875 -16.59 2.88 -70.59
CA GLY A 875 -16.24 4.30 -70.42
C GLY A 875 -15.37 4.88 -71.54
N GLY A 876 -15.29 6.21 -71.65
CA GLY A 876 -14.48 6.87 -72.69
C GLY A 876 -14.26 8.37 -72.51
N THR A 877 -13.72 8.98 -73.56
CA THR A 877 -13.55 10.43 -73.73
C THR A 877 -14.32 10.88 -74.96
N ASN A 878 -14.88 12.09 -74.94
CA ASN A 878 -15.55 12.66 -76.10
C ASN A 878 -15.20 14.15 -76.26
N THR A 879 -14.27 14.47 -77.16
CA THR A 879 -14.07 15.84 -77.63
C THR A 879 -13.73 15.87 -79.12
N TYR A 880 -14.46 16.68 -79.86
CA TYR A 880 -14.25 16.99 -81.28
C TYR A 880 -14.35 18.50 -81.47
N LYS A 881 -13.41 19.27 -80.93
CA LYS A 881 -13.29 20.72 -81.22
C LYS A 881 -11.84 21.19 -81.16
N GLN A 882 -11.44 21.96 -82.17
CA GLN A 882 -10.16 22.68 -82.20
C GLN A 882 -10.03 23.55 -80.95
N MET A 883 -8.95 23.40 -80.19
CA MET A 883 -8.58 24.39 -79.19
C MET A 883 -7.78 25.50 -79.89
N GLY A 884 -8.01 26.75 -79.49
CA GLY A 884 -7.25 27.90 -79.99
C GLY A 884 -5.74 27.69 -79.81
N GLN A 885 -4.96 28.23 -80.75
CA GLN A 885 -3.53 27.96 -81.02
C GLN A 885 -2.53 28.40 -79.92
N ASP A 886 -2.88 28.38 -78.63
CA ASP A 886 -1.91 28.65 -77.56
C ASP A 886 -1.01 27.42 -77.34
N THR A 887 0.24 27.55 -77.79
CA THR A 887 1.16 26.45 -78.10
C THR A 887 2.10 26.09 -76.95
N THR A 888 1.83 26.57 -75.73
CA THR A 888 2.75 26.46 -74.59
C THR A 888 2.37 25.41 -73.55
N LYS A 889 1.11 24.92 -73.52
CA LYS A 889 0.63 23.99 -72.48
C LYS A 889 0.61 22.53 -72.95
N THR A 890 0.93 21.62 -72.02
CA THR A 890 0.99 20.18 -72.27
C THR A 890 -0.23 19.48 -71.69
N ILE A 891 -0.91 18.63 -72.45
CA ILE A 891 -2.11 17.90 -72.00
C ILE A 891 -1.78 16.43 -71.77
N TYR A 892 -2.19 15.89 -70.62
CA TYR A 892 -2.00 14.50 -70.25
C TYR A 892 -3.34 13.83 -69.96
N VAL A 893 -3.66 12.78 -70.72
CA VAL A 893 -4.93 12.07 -70.62
C VAL A 893 -4.71 10.59 -70.40
N GLY A 894 -5.35 10.04 -69.37
CA GLY A 894 -5.58 8.61 -69.26
C GLY A 894 -6.72 8.28 -68.33
N MET A 895 -7.41 7.17 -68.58
CA MET A 895 -8.70 6.89 -67.94
C MET A 895 -8.60 6.73 -66.43
N ILE A 896 -7.48 6.22 -65.93
CA ILE A 896 -7.24 6.07 -64.50
C ILE A 896 -6.60 7.33 -63.94
N ALA A 897 -5.52 7.83 -64.56
CA ALA A 897 -4.82 9.01 -64.07
C ALA A 897 -4.35 9.95 -65.18
N GLY A 898 -4.53 11.27 -65.00
CA GLY A 898 -3.88 12.24 -65.88
C GLY A 898 -2.35 12.18 -65.77
N LYS A 899 -1.84 12.37 -64.55
CA LYS A 899 -0.44 12.14 -64.19
C LYS A 899 -0.29 11.07 -63.13
N ASN A 900 0.62 10.12 -63.34
CA ASN A 900 1.03 9.14 -62.34
C ASN A 900 2.44 9.42 -61.83
N TYR A 901 2.56 9.71 -60.55
CA TYR A 901 3.79 9.73 -59.76
C TYR A 901 3.83 8.58 -58.74
N GLY A 902 2.67 7.97 -58.45
CA GLY A 902 2.53 6.85 -57.53
C GLY A 902 2.57 5.50 -58.25
N THR A 903 1.75 4.56 -57.77
CA THR A 903 1.63 3.21 -58.34
C THR A 903 0.24 2.99 -58.94
N ILE A 904 0.17 2.46 -60.16
CA ILE A 904 -1.05 1.90 -60.75
C ILE A 904 -0.79 0.44 -61.10
N THR A 905 -1.51 -0.49 -60.47
CA THR A 905 -1.22 -1.94 -60.60
C THR A 905 -2.47 -2.78 -60.79
N ASN A 906 -2.40 -3.82 -61.63
CA ASN A 906 -3.52 -4.75 -61.84
C ASN A 906 -4.83 -4.04 -62.22
N CYS A 907 -4.74 -2.97 -63.02
CA CYS A 907 -5.92 -2.24 -63.46
C CYS A 907 -6.23 -2.54 -64.92
N THR A 908 -7.52 -2.55 -65.24
CA THR A 908 -8.00 -2.82 -66.59
C THR A 908 -8.87 -1.67 -67.07
N TYR A 909 -8.63 -1.24 -68.31
CA TYR A 909 -9.55 -0.37 -69.04
C TYR A 909 -10.06 -1.10 -70.29
N GLU A 910 -11.37 -1.31 -70.35
CA GLU A 910 -12.07 -1.94 -71.47
C GLU A 910 -13.12 -0.95 -72.00
N SER A 911 -12.87 -0.42 -73.19
CA SER A 911 -13.66 0.67 -73.79
C SER A 911 -14.54 0.25 -74.97
N GLY A 912 -15.63 1.00 -75.16
CA GLY A 912 -16.39 1.07 -76.42
C GLY A 912 -15.91 2.10 -77.46
N LYS A 913 -15.06 3.09 -77.11
CA LYS A 913 -14.37 4.10 -77.98
C LYS A 913 -13.59 5.13 -77.13
N PHE A 914 -12.34 5.44 -77.47
CA PHE A 914 -11.52 6.48 -76.81
C PHE A 914 -11.01 7.47 -77.87
N ASN A 915 -11.84 8.45 -78.22
CA ASN A 915 -11.55 9.45 -79.25
C ASN A 915 -10.87 10.67 -78.65
N MET A 916 -9.73 11.09 -79.21
CA MET A 916 -8.94 12.21 -78.73
C MET A 916 -8.47 13.13 -79.86
N CYS A 917 -9.34 13.98 -80.41
CA CYS A 917 -8.95 14.92 -81.48
C CYS A 917 -8.51 16.28 -80.90
N PHE A 918 -7.29 16.38 -80.38
CA PHE A 918 -6.71 17.66 -79.93
C PHE A 918 -5.68 18.18 -80.95
N PHE A 919 -5.87 19.39 -81.47
CA PHE A 919 -4.91 20.09 -82.34
C PHE A 919 -3.91 20.88 -81.48
N ALA A 920 -3.00 20.18 -80.81
CA ALA A 920 -1.97 20.80 -79.99
C ALA A 920 -0.66 20.00 -80.05
N PRO A 921 0.52 20.66 -80.14
CA PRO A 921 1.79 19.97 -80.35
C PRO A 921 2.23 19.10 -79.17
N ASN A 922 1.70 19.32 -77.96
CA ASN A 922 2.13 18.69 -76.72
C ASN A 922 0.99 17.91 -76.02
N VAL A 923 0.42 16.92 -76.70
CA VAL A 923 -0.62 16.03 -76.12
C VAL A 923 -0.04 14.64 -75.88
N TYR A 924 -0.23 14.10 -74.68
CA TYR A 924 0.24 12.79 -74.25
C TYR A 924 -0.91 11.95 -73.74
N SER A 925 -1.20 10.87 -74.46
CA SER A 925 -2.40 10.07 -74.25
C SER A 925 -2.06 8.61 -74.01
N GLY A 926 -2.70 8.00 -73.01
CA GLY A 926 -2.71 6.55 -72.88
C GLY A 926 -3.92 6.01 -72.15
N GLY A 927 -4.22 4.73 -72.34
CA GLY A 927 -5.41 4.11 -71.75
C GLY A 927 -5.40 4.14 -70.22
N ILE A 928 -4.22 4.03 -69.61
CA ILE A 928 -4.06 4.07 -68.15
C ILE A 928 -3.70 5.47 -67.67
N ALA A 929 -2.62 6.06 -68.21
CA ALA A 929 -2.18 7.40 -67.83
C ALA A 929 -1.63 8.24 -68.98
N GLY A 930 -1.76 9.56 -68.90
CA GLY A 930 -1.14 10.46 -69.89
C GLY A 930 0.37 10.59 -69.67
N TYR A 931 0.77 10.80 -68.41
CA TYR A 931 2.15 10.90 -67.96
C TYR A 931 2.45 9.88 -66.87
N ASN A 932 3.59 9.21 -66.97
CA ASN A 932 4.11 8.35 -65.92
C ASN A 932 5.52 8.78 -65.49
N ASN A 933 5.68 9.06 -64.21
CA ASN A 933 6.99 9.16 -63.53
C ASN A 933 7.02 8.30 -62.25
N GLY A 934 6.03 7.43 -62.08
CA GLY A 934 5.95 6.42 -61.03
C GLY A 934 5.96 5.02 -61.62
N LYS A 935 5.19 4.10 -61.03
CA LYS A 935 5.11 2.70 -61.46
C LYS A 935 3.75 2.39 -62.06
N ILE A 936 3.74 1.78 -63.24
CA ILE A 936 2.56 1.17 -63.84
C ILE A 936 2.90 -0.29 -64.12
N ASN A 937 2.15 -1.21 -63.52
CA ASN A 937 2.44 -2.64 -63.66
C ASN A 937 1.20 -3.51 -63.83
N ASN A 938 1.32 -4.56 -64.63
CA ASN A 938 0.28 -5.57 -64.83
C ASN A 938 -1.09 -4.97 -65.21
N CYS A 939 -1.08 -3.88 -65.98
CA CYS A 939 -2.31 -3.24 -66.42
C CYS A 939 -2.69 -3.71 -67.83
N SER A 940 -3.99 -3.80 -68.09
CA SER A 940 -4.52 -4.20 -69.41
C SER A 940 -5.37 -3.09 -70.00
N VAL A 941 -5.21 -2.84 -71.29
CA VAL A 941 -6.02 -1.88 -72.03
C VAL A 941 -6.57 -2.55 -73.28
N GLN A 942 -7.89 -2.55 -73.41
CA GLN A 942 -8.59 -2.94 -74.62
C GLN A 942 -9.38 -1.73 -75.13
N ILE A 943 -8.95 -1.18 -76.27
CA ILE A 943 -9.55 0.01 -76.86
C ILE A 943 -10.09 -0.33 -78.24
N TYR A 944 -11.31 0.11 -78.58
CA TYR A 944 -11.84 -0.03 -79.93
C TYR A 944 -11.02 0.77 -80.95
N SER A 945 -10.83 2.08 -80.71
CA SER A 945 -9.86 2.92 -81.43
C SER A 945 -9.36 4.07 -80.54
N LEU A 946 -8.06 4.38 -80.64
CA LEU A 946 -7.40 5.59 -80.11
C LEU A 946 -6.98 6.48 -81.29
N ASP A 947 -7.85 7.42 -81.65
CA ASP A 947 -7.69 8.32 -82.81
C ASP A 947 -7.40 9.76 -82.36
N GLY A 948 -6.51 10.50 -83.06
CA GLY A 948 -6.08 11.85 -82.64
C GLY A 948 -4.68 12.32 -83.08
N TYR A 949 -4.29 13.54 -82.71
CA TYR A 949 -2.92 14.07 -82.85
C TYR A 949 -2.09 13.88 -81.57
N GLY A 950 -0.78 14.17 -81.61
CA GLY A 950 0.14 14.09 -80.47
C GLY A 950 0.72 12.70 -80.17
N HIS A 951 1.38 12.57 -79.03
CA HIS A 951 2.07 11.35 -78.59
C HIS A 951 1.14 10.38 -77.87
N LYS A 952 1.25 9.09 -78.22
CA LYS A 952 0.29 8.07 -77.80
C LYS A 952 0.97 6.77 -77.42
N GLY A 953 0.58 6.23 -76.27
CA GLY A 953 0.86 4.84 -75.94
C GLY A 953 -0.41 4.14 -75.49
N GLY A 954 -0.57 2.86 -75.79
CA GLY A 954 -1.76 2.13 -75.34
C GLY A 954 -1.89 2.12 -73.81
N ILE A 955 -0.76 2.12 -73.09
CA ILE A 955 -0.72 2.24 -71.63
C ILE A 955 -0.46 3.69 -71.22
N VAL A 956 0.61 4.31 -71.75
CA VAL A 956 1.07 5.66 -71.35
C VAL A 956 1.49 6.53 -72.52
N GLY A 957 1.09 7.80 -72.55
CA GLY A 957 1.57 8.77 -73.53
C GLY A 957 3.07 9.09 -73.38
N TYR A 958 3.47 9.55 -72.19
CA TYR A 958 4.85 9.91 -71.85
C TYR A 958 5.36 9.17 -70.60
N ASN A 959 6.43 8.38 -70.75
CA ASN A 959 7.12 7.76 -69.63
C ASN A 959 8.42 8.53 -69.33
N ALA A 960 8.44 9.26 -68.21
CA ALA A 960 9.57 10.04 -67.74
C ALA A 960 10.72 9.17 -67.24
N SER A 961 11.87 9.79 -66.93
CA SER A 961 13.12 9.09 -66.56
C SER A 961 12.97 8.15 -65.36
N SER A 962 12.19 8.50 -64.34
CA SER A 962 11.92 7.62 -63.19
C SER A 962 10.73 6.68 -63.41
N GLY A 963 10.01 6.84 -64.51
CA GLY A 963 8.81 6.07 -64.84
C GLY A 963 9.14 4.62 -65.22
N THR A 964 8.42 3.67 -64.62
CA THR A 964 8.52 2.24 -64.95
C THR A 964 7.18 1.68 -65.43
N ILE A 965 7.20 0.97 -66.55
CA ILE A 965 6.05 0.29 -67.14
C ILE A 965 6.39 -1.19 -67.35
N THR A 966 5.71 -2.07 -66.61
CA THR A 966 6.05 -3.50 -66.59
C THR A 966 4.84 -4.43 -66.69
N GLY A 967 4.92 -5.50 -67.48
CA GLY A 967 3.89 -6.56 -67.46
C GLY A 967 2.53 -6.14 -68.02
N CYS A 968 2.45 -5.02 -68.72
CA CYS A 968 1.19 -4.48 -69.23
C CYS A 968 0.83 -5.06 -70.60
N LYS A 969 -0.46 -5.07 -70.92
CA LYS A 969 -1.02 -5.63 -72.16
C LYS A 969 -1.91 -4.60 -72.86
N VAL A 970 -1.81 -4.52 -74.19
CA VAL A 970 -2.68 -3.67 -75.02
C VAL A 970 -3.27 -4.45 -76.19
N GLU A 971 -4.57 -4.30 -76.40
CA GLU A 971 -5.35 -4.81 -77.54
C GLU A 971 -6.18 -3.67 -78.16
N GLY A 972 -6.46 -3.75 -79.46
CA GLY A 972 -7.26 -2.74 -80.17
C GLY A 972 -6.62 -2.12 -81.39
N LEU A 973 -7.06 -0.90 -81.73
CA LEU A 973 -6.50 -0.06 -82.79
C LEU A 973 -5.96 1.26 -82.22
N LEU A 974 -4.69 1.55 -82.47
CA LEU A 974 -4.06 2.83 -82.15
C LEU A 974 -3.70 3.56 -83.44
N SER A 975 -4.24 4.75 -83.66
CA SER A 975 -4.01 5.53 -84.87
C SER A 975 -3.18 6.78 -84.60
N ALA A 976 -2.18 7.04 -85.44
CA ALA A 976 -1.46 8.32 -85.50
C ALA A 976 -2.10 9.21 -86.57
N ARG A 977 -2.46 10.46 -86.23
CA ARG A 977 -2.85 11.49 -87.20
C ARG A 977 -1.90 12.67 -87.07
N TYR A 978 -1.61 13.28 -88.21
CA TYR A 978 -0.86 14.52 -88.34
C TYR A 978 -1.74 15.49 -89.10
N SER A 979 -1.52 16.79 -88.92
CA SER A 979 -2.10 17.82 -89.79
C SER A 979 -0.96 18.51 -90.55
N PRO A 980 -1.20 19.04 -91.77
CA PRO A 980 -0.14 19.70 -92.55
C PRO A 980 0.59 20.80 -91.75
N ASP A 981 -0.15 21.61 -91.00
CA ASP A 981 0.37 22.70 -90.16
C ASP A 981 1.26 22.19 -89.00
N GLU A 982 1.02 20.99 -88.48
CA GLU A 982 1.81 20.39 -87.40
C GLU A 982 3.10 19.76 -87.91
N ILE A 983 3.15 19.26 -89.15
CA ILE A 983 4.35 18.62 -89.70
C ILE A 983 5.52 19.60 -89.77
N GLU A 984 5.25 20.88 -90.02
CA GLU A 984 6.28 21.93 -90.04
C GLU A 984 6.76 22.32 -88.64
N ARG A 985 5.93 22.15 -87.60
CA ARG A 985 6.24 22.53 -86.21
C ARG A 985 6.82 21.39 -85.39
N THR A 986 6.28 20.20 -85.56
CA THR A 986 6.61 18.97 -84.84
C THR A 986 6.46 17.80 -85.81
N ASN A 987 7.54 17.44 -86.49
CA ASN A 987 7.56 16.34 -87.45
C ASN A 987 7.67 14.95 -86.80
N GLN A 988 7.53 14.82 -85.46
CA GLN A 988 8.03 13.69 -84.66
C GLN A 988 7.03 13.14 -83.62
N TYR A 989 5.71 13.16 -83.85
CA TYR A 989 4.81 12.47 -82.91
C TYR A 989 5.16 10.98 -82.82
N SER A 990 4.93 10.42 -81.65
CA SER A 990 5.41 9.10 -81.30
C SER A 990 4.24 8.24 -80.88
N VAL A 991 4.03 7.14 -81.60
CA VAL A 991 2.95 6.19 -81.30
C VAL A 991 3.55 4.83 -81.01
N GLY A 992 3.38 4.38 -79.77
CA GLY A 992 3.79 3.04 -79.34
C GLY A 992 2.60 2.21 -78.89
N GLY A 993 2.68 0.89 -79.07
CA GLY A 993 1.63 0.00 -78.57
C GLY A 993 1.49 0.09 -77.05
N ILE A 994 2.60 0.31 -76.34
CA ILE A 994 2.63 0.47 -74.88
C ILE A 994 2.88 1.94 -74.50
N VAL A 995 3.91 2.58 -75.08
CA VAL A 995 4.36 3.93 -74.70
C VAL A 995 4.60 4.83 -75.90
N GLY A 996 4.10 6.06 -75.88
CA GLY A 996 4.43 7.06 -76.91
C GLY A 996 5.90 7.46 -76.90
N ILE A 997 6.34 8.14 -75.84
CA ILE A 997 7.75 8.50 -75.61
C ILE A 997 8.26 7.85 -74.34
N ASN A 998 9.43 7.21 -74.39
CA ASN A 998 10.08 6.60 -73.24
C ASN A 998 11.44 7.24 -72.92
N TYR A 999 11.56 7.81 -71.72
CA TYR A 999 12.84 8.15 -71.06
C TYR A 999 13.16 7.20 -69.89
N GLY A 1000 12.18 6.46 -69.40
CA GLY A 1000 12.32 5.54 -68.27
C GLY A 1000 12.52 4.09 -68.69
N LYS A 1001 11.87 3.17 -67.97
CA LYS A 1001 12.01 1.72 -68.15
C LYS A 1001 10.72 1.06 -68.64
N VAL A 1002 10.79 0.33 -69.76
CA VAL A 1002 9.66 -0.40 -70.37
C VAL A 1002 9.99 -1.88 -70.51
N THR A 1003 9.40 -2.75 -69.68
CA THR A 1003 9.82 -4.15 -69.60
C THR A 1003 8.68 -5.16 -69.58
N ASN A 1004 8.86 -6.31 -70.22
CA ASN A 1004 7.92 -7.45 -70.14
C ASN A 1004 6.47 -7.10 -70.55
N ASN A 1005 6.26 -6.11 -71.42
CA ASN A 1005 4.94 -5.70 -71.87
C ASN A 1005 4.56 -6.42 -73.17
N LYS A 1006 3.26 -6.51 -73.44
CA LYS A 1006 2.70 -7.22 -74.60
C LYS A 1006 1.79 -6.31 -75.43
N ASN A 1007 2.18 -6.06 -76.68
CA ASN A 1007 1.29 -5.38 -77.62
C ASN A 1007 0.66 -6.38 -78.60
N TYR A 1008 -0.67 -6.42 -78.59
CA TYR A 1008 -1.50 -7.13 -79.57
C TYR A 1008 -2.29 -6.16 -80.45
N ALA A 1009 -2.24 -4.85 -80.16
CA ALA A 1009 -2.98 -3.86 -80.91
C ALA A 1009 -2.35 -3.58 -82.28
N THR A 1010 -3.22 -3.22 -83.23
CA THR A 1010 -2.80 -2.69 -84.53
C THR A 1010 -2.43 -1.22 -84.39
N LEU A 1011 -1.25 -0.84 -84.87
CA LEU A 1011 -0.83 0.56 -84.95
C LEU A 1011 -0.96 1.04 -86.39
N ARG A 1012 -1.66 2.14 -86.62
CA ARG A 1012 -1.93 2.66 -87.97
C ARG A 1012 -1.51 4.12 -88.10
N TYR A 1013 -0.80 4.45 -89.17
CA TYR A 1013 -0.72 5.83 -89.63
C TYR A 1013 -1.98 6.18 -90.43
N VAL A 1014 -2.66 7.27 -90.06
CA VAL A 1014 -3.85 7.78 -90.74
C VAL A 1014 -3.53 9.18 -91.28
N SER A 1015 -3.56 9.35 -92.60
CA SER A 1015 -3.31 10.63 -93.26
C SER A 1015 -4.50 11.58 -93.15
N CYS A 1016 -4.22 12.88 -93.03
CA CYS A 1016 -5.21 13.95 -93.04
C CYS A 1016 -5.04 14.97 -94.19
N GLY A 1017 -4.36 14.59 -95.30
CA GLY A 1017 -4.19 15.47 -96.48
C GLY A 1017 -2.90 15.20 -97.29
N ASN A 1018 -2.37 16.22 -97.99
CA ASN A 1018 -1.17 16.14 -98.85
C ASN A 1018 0.17 15.90 -98.11
N GLU A 1019 0.11 15.46 -96.84
CA GLU A 1019 1.25 15.17 -95.96
C GLU A 1019 2.21 14.11 -96.52
N GLY A 1020 1.72 13.26 -97.43
CA GLY A 1020 2.53 12.25 -98.10
C GLY A 1020 3.74 12.83 -98.85
N ASP A 1021 3.72 14.11 -99.24
CA ASP A 1021 4.85 14.78 -99.90
C ASP A 1021 5.81 15.48 -98.93
N SER A 1022 5.60 15.38 -97.61
CA SER A 1022 6.48 16.00 -96.63
C SER A 1022 7.91 15.43 -96.69
N ARG A 1023 8.88 16.32 -96.82
CA ARG A 1023 10.32 16.02 -96.82
C ARG A 1023 10.90 15.84 -95.42
N VAL A 1024 10.11 16.10 -94.37
CA VAL A 1024 10.56 16.09 -92.97
C VAL A 1024 9.73 15.20 -92.05
N LEU A 1025 8.60 14.64 -92.49
CA LEU A 1025 7.69 13.84 -91.65
C LEU A 1025 8.36 12.57 -91.10
N GLN A 1026 8.37 12.42 -89.77
CA GLN A 1026 8.96 11.28 -89.05
C GLN A 1026 7.93 10.72 -88.05
N PRO A 1027 7.00 9.83 -88.47
CA PRO A 1027 5.84 9.51 -87.65
C PRO A 1027 6.11 8.62 -86.41
N ARG A 1028 7.38 8.24 -86.16
CA ARG A 1028 7.93 7.46 -85.04
C ARG A 1028 6.92 6.47 -84.43
N ILE A 1029 6.50 5.50 -85.24
CA ILE A 1029 5.56 4.44 -84.86
C ILE A 1029 6.33 3.14 -84.61
N GLY A 1030 6.17 2.55 -83.42
CA GLY A 1030 6.77 1.27 -83.05
C GLY A 1030 5.81 0.37 -82.28
N GLN A 1031 5.93 -0.95 -82.43
CA GLN A 1031 4.99 -1.89 -81.83
C GLN A 1031 4.91 -1.81 -80.30
N ILE A 1032 5.98 -1.40 -79.61
CA ILE A 1032 5.97 -1.22 -78.15
C ILE A 1032 6.16 0.25 -77.78
N ILE A 1033 7.16 0.92 -78.36
CA ILE A 1033 7.56 2.29 -78.04
C ILE A 1033 7.53 3.15 -79.30
N GLY A 1034 7.00 4.36 -79.26
CA GLY A 1034 7.12 5.31 -80.37
C GLY A 1034 8.56 5.83 -80.50
N SER A 1035 8.99 6.63 -79.51
CA SER A 1035 10.37 7.13 -79.36
C SER A 1035 11.01 6.60 -78.08
N ASN A 1036 12.16 5.96 -78.19
CA ASN A 1036 12.92 5.47 -77.04
C ASN A 1036 14.21 6.29 -76.81
N TYR A 1037 14.36 6.77 -75.58
CA TYR A 1037 15.54 7.40 -74.98
C TYR A 1037 15.92 6.74 -73.65
N GLY A 1038 15.19 5.70 -73.24
CA GLY A 1038 15.37 4.96 -72.00
C GLY A 1038 15.70 3.49 -72.22
N THR A 1039 15.42 2.66 -71.22
CA THR A 1039 15.71 1.21 -71.27
C THR A 1039 14.47 0.39 -71.58
N TYR A 1040 14.65 -0.68 -72.36
CA TYR A 1040 13.59 -1.65 -72.63
C TYR A 1040 14.13 -3.08 -72.70
N SER A 1041 13.36 -4.05 -72.20
CA SER A 1041 13.71 -5.48 -72.28
C SER A 1041 12.51 -6.41 -72.11
N GLY A 1042 12.56 -7.60 -72.70
CA GLY A 1042 11.54 -8.65 -72.53
C GLY A 1042 10.14 -8.32 -73.07
N ASN A 1043 9.96 -7.23 -73.81
CA ASN A 1043 8.67 -6.88 -74.42
C ASN A 1043 8.39 -7.74 -75.66
N THR A 1044 7.13 -8.11 -75.87
CA THR A 1044 6.68 -8.93 -77.01
C THR A 1044 5.57 -8.24 -77.78
N CYS A 1045 5.60 -8.30 -79.11
CA CYS A 1045 4.55 -7.75 -79.96
C CYS A 1045 4.08 -8.78 -80.99
N SER A 1046 2.77 -8.85 -81.20
CA SER A 1046 2.13 -9.64 -82.26
C SER A 1046 1.01 -8.90 -82.98
N GLY A 1047 0.80 -7.61 -82.64
CA GLY A 1047 -0.03 -6.72 -83.42
C GLY A 1047 0.59 -6.37 -84.77
N SER A 1048 -0.18 -5.74 -85.65
CA SER A 1048 0.29 -5.30 -86.97
C SER A 1048 0.62 -3.80 -86.99
N VAL A 1049 1.51 -3.39 -87.89
CA VAL A 1049 1.75 -1.97 -88.19
C VAL A 1049 1.29 -1.67 -89.61
N ASP A 1050 0.31 -0.79 -89.71
CA ASP A 1050 -0.21 -0.28 -90.97
C ASP A 1050 0.44 1.07 -91.26
N LYS A 1051 1.33 1.08 -92.26
CA LYS A 1051 2.08 2.28 -92.68
C LYS A 1051 1.20 3.30 -93.42
N GLY A 1052 -0.05 2.96 -93.73
CA GLY A 1052 -0.96 3.84 -94.46
C GLY A 1052 -0.36 4.30 -95.79
N VAL A 1053 -0.44 5.61 -96.05
CA VAL A 1053 0.00 6.24 -97.31
C VAL A 1053 1.45 6.77 -97.29
N LEU A 1054 2.25 6.38 -96.29
CA LEU A 1054 3.64 6.85 -96.16
C LEU A 1054 4.50 6.38 -97.34
N LYS A 1055 5.33 7.27 -97.88
CA LYS A 1055 6.15 7.00 -99.08
C LYS A 1055 7.57 7.53 -98.95
N THR A 1056 8.42 7.16 -99.91
CA THR A 1056 9.73 7.81 -100.09
C THR A 1056 9.53 9.04 -100.96
N VAL A 1057 9.78 10.21 -100.37
CA VAL A 1057 9.70 11.50 -101.06
C VAL A 1057 11.07 11.82 -101.64
N THR A 1058 11.15 11.99 -102.97
CA THR A 1058 12.39 12.36 -103.66
C THR A 1058 12.27 13.78 -104.19
N TRP A 1059 13.28 14.60 -103.96
CA TRP A 1059 13.35 15.95 -104.52
C TRP A 1059 14.77 16.29 -104.93
N THR A 1060 14.91 17.09 -105.99
CA THR A 1060 16.22 17.53 -106.48
C THR A 1060 16.45 18.98 -106.09
N THR A 1061 17.65 19.30 -105.65
CA THR A 1061 18.12 20.67 -105.45
C THR A 1061 19.26 20.97 -106.42
N GLY A 1062 19.49 22.26 -106.72
CA GLY A 1062 20.53 22.69 -107.66
C GLY A 1062 20.01 23.14 -109.04
N ILE A 1063 20.90 23.72 -109.86
CA ILE A 1063 20.55 24.41 -111.12
C ILE A 1063 21.35 23.80 -112.29
N LEU A 1064 20.63 23.49 -113.38
CA LEU A 1064 21.07 23.09 -114.73
C LEU A 1064 22.06 21.91 -114.86
N TRP A 1065 23.27 21.97 -114.28
CA TRP A 1065 24.35 20.98 -114.49
C TRP A 1065 24.83 20.28 -113.21
N TRP A 1066 24.38 20.76 -112.03
CA TRP A 1066 24.72 20.20 -110.70
C TRP A 1066 23.42 19.96 -109.95
N LYS A 1067 22.83 18.78 -110.16
CA LYS A 1067 21.57 18.37 -109.50
C LYS A 1067 21.89 17.35 -108.43
N GLU A 1068 21.65 17.70 -107.16
CA GLU A 1068 21.69 16.75 -106.05
C GLU A 1068 20.28 16.23 -105.78
N THR A 1069 20.12 14.92 -105.82
CA THR A 1069 18.83 14.28 -105.53
C THR A 1069 18.83 13.84 -104.06
N HIS A 1070 17.90 14.38 -103.28
CA HIS A 1070 17.64 13.97 -101.90
C HIS A 1070 16.41 13.08 -101.85
N THR A 1071 16.42 12.13 -100.92
CA THR A 1071 15.29 11.24 -100.65
C THR A 1071 15.01 11.20 -99.16
N HIS A 1072 13.75 11.31 -98.77
CA HIS A 1072 13.28 11.11 -97.39
C HIS A 1072 12.25 9.98 -97.36
N ASN A 1073 12.64 8.85 -96.80
CA ASN A 1073 11.74 7.71 -96.62
C ASN A 1073 10.92 7.89 -95.34
N GLN A 1074 9.66 8.31 -95.45
CA GLN A 1074 8.81 8.52 -94.26
C GLN A 1074 8.54 7.20 -93.52
N ALA A 1075 8.42 6.09 -94.26
CA ALA A 1075 8.14 4.76 -93.73
C ALA A 1075 9.32 4.14 -92.94
N GLN A 1076 10.49 4.78 -92.94
CA GLN A 1076 11.64 4.34 -92.14
C GLN A 1076 11.43 4.58 -90.63
N TYR A 1077 10.60 5.57 -90.26
CA TYR A 1077 10.22 5.85 -88.87
C TYR A 1077 8.99 5.05 -88.42
N VAL A 1078 8.59 4.05 -89.21
CA VAL A 1078 7.49 3.14 -88.90
C VAL A 1078 8.02 1.72 -88.91
N SER A 1079 8.15 1.16 -87.71
CA SER A 1079 8.80 -0.12 -87.46
C SER A 1079 7.78 -1.16 -86.99
N SER A 1080 7.80 -2.34 -87.62
CA SER A 1080 7.15 -3.54 -87.06
C SER A 1080 7.93 -4.13 -85.88
N GLY A 1081 9.10 -3.58 -85.55
CA GLY A 1081 9.89 -3.91 -84.37
C GLY A 1081 9.49 -3.10 -83.13
N ILE A 1082 10.31 -3.22 -82.08
CA ILE A 1082 10.01 -2.71 -80.74
C ILE A 1082 9.79 -1.19 -80.71
N TYR A 1083 10.58 -0.41 -81.45
CA TYR A 1083 10.52 1.05 -81.44
C TYR A 1083 10.44 1.66 -82.83
N GLY A 1084 9.81 2.84 -82.95
CA GLY A 1084 9.80 3.65 -84.18
C GLY A 1084 11.03 4.55 -84.34
N TYR A 1085 11.59 5.00 -83.21
CA TYR A 1085 12.84 5.74 -83.12
C TYR A 1085 13.58 5.35 -81.83
N ASN A 1086 14.90 5.20 -81.90
CA ASN A 1086 15.76 4.95 -80.74
C ASN A 1086 16.93 5.93 -80.82
N GLY A 1087 16.99 6.85 -79.85
CA GLY A 1087 17.98 7.91 -79.81
C GLY A 1087 18.69 8.02 -78.48
#